data_AF-A0A2H0WGL1-F1
#
_entry.id   AF-A0A2H0WGL1-F1
#
_cell.length_a   1.000
_cell.length_b   1.000
_cell.length_c   1.000
_cell.angle_alpha   90.00
_cell.angle_beta   90.00
_cell.angle_gamma   90.00
#
_symmetry.space_group_name_H-M   'P 1'
#
loop_
_entity.id
_entity.type
_entity.pdbx_description
1 polymer ?
#
loop_
_entity_poly.entity_id
_entity_poly.type
_entity_poly.pdbx_seq_one_letter_code
_entity_poly.pdbx_strand_id
1 'polypeptide(L)'
;MKFVYVLEDDPKFLQEIVEAIVFIDPKIQVRTFPALDHFANWMKTMMTTGPAAIALGGEVPAFVEQEPVVEEAHQLVLVISKIEYLGVEQLELLRKTRDFFIQRKICTKEDPTAFVLTAFEDPEFNIIDLEDRILNNVIFKPFDRLILIQHLTFAIDGRHPPSKNTIASQKTPAVVEMLKDIELEELSDVGLVTRSYREITVGSISKYYGKSFKSDRQRSLFAICQSCVPHPKDPKAFLAAFTFFAADPTQISNFRKKTRDRNAQVSEFQWTQLPIGVQSPDVHVLLLDEEENTQSGLLGYLDKAFQNIQVSAYDSLAALISDLDPGQAMQQKDQSIKALGGATTVTLHFDSAGNTYLGMESDKTDTTSLFGVAESQLKSKGTWFLTAIPAAHKDRFRKMIHSGSVPEDNILPVTIEDNSFLVRASEIKKEKTRTSLVLVDPSKEEQIAWLQKNSRLQKPVQLIIASHRYFGEGAAERWKFIKESFQQKFSSTPFIMMTAKKDFTDAEERLIGTYVQDIYFKPVDRVYFIQKMKCFFPLLKEKGEKIEIRGIHIEEIIKAVNPVNVAEISEAGFIMKYYRQIAIGSFREIVLWQPYEIGAPEFLATCNFVEENSGEKGTFNCHFVFFGIADHYLKHIRVWIRDNYISSKEGQGG
;
A
#
# COMPACT_ATOMS: atom_id res chain seq x y z
N MET A 1 12.96 -43.63 -25.45
CA MET A 1 12.88 -42.38 -26.25
C MET A 1 11.66 -41.53 -25.90
N LYS A 2 11.82 -40.20 -25.88
CA LYS A 2 10.72 -39.23 -25.69
C LYS A 2 10.09 -38.85 -27.03
N PHE A 3 8.77 -38.73 -27.05
CA PHE A 3 7.99 -38.33 -28.22
C PHE A 3 7.18 -37.07 -27.95
N VAL A 4 7.11 -36.18 -28.94
CA VAL A 4 6.25 -34.99 -28.95
C VAL A 4 5.36 -35.02 -30.18
N TYR A 5 4.07 -34.84 -29.97
CA TYR A 5 3.09 -34.83 -31.05
C TYR A 5 2.63 -33.40 -31.32
N VAL A 6 2.54 -33.03 -32.60
CA VAL A 6 2.15 -31.69 -33.05
C VAL A 6 0.94 -31.79 -33.98
N LEU A 7 -0.20 -31.23 -33.55
CA LEU A 7 -1.44 -31.15 -34.30
C LEU A 7 -1.58 -29.71 -34.85
N GLU A 8 -1.04 -29.49 -36.03
CA GLU A 8 -0.99 -28.18 -36.70
C GLU A 8 -1.06 -28.42 -38.21
N ASP A 9 -1.94 -27.69 -38.90
CA ASP A 9 -2.13 -27.78 -40.35
C ASP A 9 -1.44 -26.66 -41.13
N ASP A 10 -1.10 -25.56 -40.47
CA ASP A 10 -0.29 -24.50 -41.07
C ASP A 10 1.19 -24.92 -41.13
N PRO A 11 1.78 -25.10 -42.34
CA PRO A 11 3.14 -25.60 -42.49
C PRO A 11 4.20 -24.70 -41.83
N LYS A 12 3.95 -23.38 -41.78
CA LYS A 12 4.90 -22.42 -41.20
C LYS A 12 4.97 -22.61 -39.68
N PHE A 13 3.83 -22.60 -39.00
CA PHE A 13 3.81 -22.78 -37.54
C PHE A 13 4.23 -24.18 -37.12
N LEU A 14 3.89 -25.20 -37.93
CA LEU A 14 4.37 -26.56 -37.75
C LEU A 14 5.91 -26.59 -37.77
N GLN A 15 6.53 -25.95 -38.76
CA GLN A 15 7.98 -25.89 -38.88
C GLN A 15 8.61 -25.17 -37.66
N GLU A 16 8.09 -24.01 -37.27
CA GLU A 16 8.60 -23.24 -36.12
C GLU A 16 8.55 -24.06 -34.80
N ILE A 17 7.46 -24.79 -34.56
CA ILE A 17 7.30 -25.66 -33.38
C ILE A 17 8.30 -26.82 -33.41
N VAL A 18 8.41 -27.50 -34.55
CA VAL A 18 9.32 -28.66 -34.70
C VAL A 18 10.78 -28.22 -34.51
N GLU A 19 11.19 -27.11 -35.12
CA GLU A 19 12.54 -26.55 -34.96
C GLU A 19 12.84 -26.17 -33.50
N ALA A 20 11.86 -25.63 -32.77
CA ALA A 20 12.00 -25.33 -31.35
C ALA A 20 12.21 -26.59 -30.51
N ILE A 21 11.46 -27.67 -30.77
CA ILE A 21 11.60 -28.96 -30.06
C ILE A 21 12.99 -29.57 -30.30
N VAL A 22 13.43 -29.60 -31.56
CA VAL A 22 14.75 -30.15 -31.94
C VAL A 22 15.89 -29.34 -31.32
N PHE A 23 15.72 -28.02 -31.20
CA PHE A 23 16.69 -27.17 -30.52
C PHE A 23 16.81 -27.48 -29.02
N ILE A 24 15.69 -27.82 -28.35
CA ILE A 24 15.66 -28.18 -26.92
C ILE A 24 16.44 -29.47 -26.70
N ASP A 25 16.08 -30.52 -27.44
CA ASP A 25 16.76 -31.81 -27.40
C ASP A 25 16.60 -32.55 -28.75
N PRO A 26 17.69 -32.71 -29.53
CA PRO A 26 17.64 -33.36 -30.83
C PRO A 26 17.28 -34.85 -30.77
N LYS A 27 17.29 -35.47 -29.58
CA LYS A 27 16.89 -36.87 -29.39
C LYS A 27 15.37 -37.06 -29.26
N ILE A 28 14.62 -35.96 -29.13
CA ILE A 28 13.16 -36.02 -29.07
C ILE A 28 12.60 -36.37 -30.44
N GLN A 29 11.77 -37.41 -30.47
CA GLN A 29 11.08 -37.84 -31.68
C GLN A 29 9.82 -36.99 -31.88
N VAL A 30 9.74 -36.26 -32.99
CA VAL A 30 8.58 -35.41 -33.30
C VAL A 30 7.69 -36.11 -34.31
N ARG A 31 6.39 -36.15 -34.04
CA ARG A 31 5.36 -36.68 -34.96
C ARG A 31 4.30 -35.63 -35.22
N THR A 32 3.89 -35.50 -36.48
CA THR A 32 2.98 -34.45 -36.93
C THR A 32 1.64 -35.03 -37.36
N PHE A 33 0.58 -34.30 -37.07
CA PHE A 33 -0.80 -34.66 -37.39
C PHE A 33 -1.46 -33.46 -38.08
N PRO A 34 -1.59 -33.47 -39.43
CA PRO A 34 -2.15 -32.33 -40.15
C PRO A 34 -3.65 -32.15 -39.89
N ALA A 35 -4.34 -33.18 -39.40
CA ALA A 35 -5.77 -33.14 -39.11
C ALA A 35 -6.10 -33.90 -37.82
N LEU A 36 -7.15 -33.45 -37.12
CA LEU A 36 -7.63 -34.08 -35.88
C LEU A 36 -8.03 -35.56 -36.09
N ASP A 37 -8.59 -35.89 -37.26
CA ASP A 37 -8.98 -37.28 -37.59
C ASP A 37 -7.79 -38.24 -37.63
N HIS A 38 -6.60 -37.76 -38.03
CA HIS A 38 -5.39 -38.57 -38.03
C HIS A 38 -4.98 -38.91 -36.60
N PHE A 39 -5.06 -37.93 -35.69
CA PHE A 39 -4.80 -38.14 -34.27
C PHE A 39 -5.85 -39.07 -33.64
N ALA A 40 -7.13 -38.91 -33.98
CA ALA A 40 -8.20 -39.79 -33.52
C ALA A 40 -8.02 -41.24 -34.02
N ASN A 41 -7.55 -41.45 -35.24
CA ASN A 41 -7.23 -42.78 -35.75
C ASN A 41 -6.02 -43.40 -35.04
N TRP A 42 -4.99 -42.60 -34.74
CA TRP A 42 -3.89 -43.07 -33.90
C TRP A 42 -4.36 -43.46 -32.49
N MET A 43 -5.26 -42.67 -31.88
CA MET A 43 -5.85 -43.01 -30.58
C MET A 43 -6.50 -44.40 -30.60
N LYS A 44 -7.24 -44.76 -31.67
CA LYS A 44 -7.83 -46.10 -31.83
C LYS A 44 -6.75 -47.19 -31.90
N THR A 45 -5.67 -46.96 -32.65
CA THR A 45 -4.53 -47.90 -32.71
C THR A 45 -3.91 -48.08 -31.33
N MET A 46 -3.64 -46.98 -30.63
CA MET A 46 -3.06 -46.97 -29.30
C MET A 46 -3.94 -47.70 -28.26
N MET A 47 -5.28 -47.65 -28.39
CA MET A 47 -6.17 -48.46 -27.55
C MET A 47 -5.91 -49.97 -27.66
N THR A 48 -5.43 -50.44 -28.82
CA THR A 48 -5.18 -51.86 -29.09
C THR A 48 -3.74 -52.28 -28.80
N THR A 49 -2.76 -51.46 -29.17
CA THR A 49 -1.33 -51.81 -29.13
C THR A 49 -0.55 -51.16 -27.98
N GLY A 50 -1.15 -50.21 -27.26
CA GLY A 50 -0.54 -49.58 -26.09
C GLY A 50 0.74 -48.79 -26.45
N PRO A 51 1.82 -48.87 -25.65
CA PRO A 51 3.04 -48.09 -25.85
C PRO A 51 3.73 -48.28 -27.20
N ALA A 52 3.57 -49.46 -27.83
CA ALA A 52 4.12 -49.71 -29.16
C ALA A 52 3.50 -48.80 -30.24
N ALA A 53 2.33 -48.20 -29.99
CA ALA A 53 1.70 -47.25 -30.90
C ALA A 53 2.42 -45.89 -30.96
N ILE A 54 3.25 -45.54 -29.98
CA ILE A 54 3.82 -44.19 -29.86
C ILE A 54 4.72 -43.89 -31.07
N ALA A 55 5.59 -44.82 -31.45
CA ALA A 55 6.46 -44.64 -32.61
C ALA A 55 5.71 -44.65 -33.97
N LEU A 56 4.53 -45.27 -33.99
CA LEU A 56 3.68 -45.44 -35.19
C LEU A 56 2.70 -44.27 -35.40
N GLY A 57 2.65 -43.31 -34.48
CA GLY A 57 1.73 -42.18 -34.56
C GLY A 57 2.23 -41.10 -35.50
N GLY A 58 1.31 -40.57 -36.32
CA GLY A 58 1.56 -39.39 -37.15
C GLY A 58 2.62 -39.59 -38.22
N GLU A 59 3.00 -38.48 -38.85
CA GLU A 59 4.05 -38.42 -39.86
C GLU A 59 5.36 -37.94 -39.25
N VAL A 60 6.49 -38.36 -39.83
CA VAL A 60 7.80 -37.78 -39.49
C VAL A 60 7.98 -36.53 -40.34
N PRO A 61 8.22 -35.34 -39.76
CA PRO A 61 8.38 -34.12 -40.53
C PRO A 61 9.59 -34.23 -41.46
N ALA A 62 9.37 -34.12 -42.77
CA ALA A 62 10.38 -34.36 -43.80
C ALA A 62 11.57 -33.38 -43.78
N PHE A 63 11.41 -32.24 -43.11
CA PHE A 63 12.40 -31.17 -43.02
C PHE A 63 13.32 -31.28 -41.79
N VAL A 64 13.19 -32.33 -40.98
CA VAL A 64 14.06 -32.60 -39.83
C VAL A 64 14.57 -34.02 -39.88
N GLU A 65 15.90 -34.17 -39.84
CA GLU A 65 16.53 -35.46 -39.63
C GLU A 65 16.37 -35.89 -38.16
N GLN A 66 15.80 -37.07 -37.93
CA GLN A 66 15.62 -37.64 -36.59
C GLN A 66 16.43 -38.93 -36.46
N GLU A 67 17.00 -39.16 -35.27
CA GLU A 67 17.65 -40.43 -34.96
C GLU A 67 16.67 -41.60 -35.18
N PRO A 68 17.15 -42.75 -35.69
CA PRO A 68 16.29 -43.91 -35.90
C PRO A 68 15.66 -44.36 -34.57
N VAL A 69 14.38 -44.72 -34.62
CA VAL A 69 13.67 -45.22 -33.44
C VAL A 69 14.26 -46.56 -33.02
N VAL A 70 14.84 -46.60 -31.81
CA VAL A 70 15.35 -47.82 -31.19
C VAL A 70 14.24 -48.55 -30.41
N GLU A 71 14.39 -49.86 -30.23
CA GLU A 71 13.52 -50.70 -29.39
C GLU A 71 13.74 -50.43 -27.88
N GLU A 72 13.57 -49.19 -27.48
CA GLU A 72 13.56 -48.75 -26.09
C GLU A 72 12.13 -48.45 -25.62
N ALA A 73 11.94 -48.27 -24.31
CA ALA A 73 10.69 -47.74 -23.80
C ALA A 73 10.40 -46.36 -24.41
N HIS A 74 9.25 -46.23 -25.08
CA HIS A 74 8.77 -44.98 -25.65
C HIS A 74 7.83 -44.27 -24.66
N GLN A 75 7.92 -42.95 -24.59
CA GLN A 75 7.06 -42.12 -23.76
C GLN A 75 6.58 -40.91 -24.55
N LEU A 76 5.26 -40.66 -24.55
CA LEU A 76 4.69 -39.44 -25.11
C LEU A 76 4.70 -38.35 -24.03
N VAL A 77 5.59 -37.37 -24.15
CA VAL A 77 5.81 -36.34 -23.13
C VAL A 77 4.96 -35.09 -23.35
N LEU A 78 4.63 -34.76 -24.59
CA LEU A 78 3.90 -33.54 -24.92
C LEU A 78 3.03 -33.73 -26.16
N VAL A 79 1.82 -33.18 -26.10
CA VAL A 79 0.94 -32.94 -27.25
C VAL A 79 0.76 -31.43 -27.41
N ILE A 80 1.13 -30.90 -28.58
CA ILE A 80 0.91 -29.52 -28.97
C ILE A 80 -0.23 -29.51 -29.99
N SER A 81 -1.22 -28.65 -29.80
CA SER A 81 -2.36 -28.55 -30.71
C SER A 81 -2.75 -27.11 -30.94
N LYS A 82 -3.10 -26.74 -32.16
CA LYS A 82 -3.84 -25.50 -32.37
C LYS A 82 -5.21 -25.57 -31.68
N ILE A 83 -5.71 -24.43 -31.21
CA ILE A 83 -6.91 -24.38 -30.37
C ILE A 83 -8.17 -24.87 -31.10
N GLU A 84 -8.24 -24.72 -32.41
CA GLU A 84 -9.39 -25.16 -33.22
C GLU A 84 -9.59 -26.68 -33.20
N TYR A 85 -8.57 -27.44 -32.80
CA TYR A 85 -8.66 -28.90 -32.68
C TYR A 85 -8.98 -29.37 -31.27
N LEU A 86 -8.36 -28.79 -30.24
CA LEU A 86 -8.43 -29.26 -28.85
C LEU A 86 -8.63 -28.10 -27.86
N GLY A 87 -9.54 -27.19 -28.19
CA GLY A 87 -9.82 -25.99 -27.42
C GLY A 87 -10.71 -26.19 -26.18
N VAL A 88 -11.39 -25.11 -25.77
CA VAL A 88 -12.18 -25.04 -24.52
C VAL A 88 -13.20 -26.17 -24.42
N GLU A 89 -13.90 -26.47 -25.51
CA GLU A 89 -14.95 -27.50 -25.54
C GLU A 89 -14.39 -28.94 -25.35
N GLN A 90 -13.09 -29.12 -25.55
CA GLN A 90 -12.42 -30.43 -25.54
C GLN A 90 -11.61 -30.66 -24.25
N LEU A 91 -11.58 -29.73 -23.29
CA LEU A 91 -10.79 -29.87 -22.05
C LEU A 91 -11.14 -31.15 -21.26
N GLU A 92 -12.43 -31.49 -21.17
CA GLU A 92 -12.88 -32.74 -20.52
C GLU A 92 -12.41 -33.99 -21.26
N LEU A 93 -12.34 -33.93 -22.60
CA LEU A 93 -11.78 -35.01 -23.41
C LEU A 93 -10.27 -35.13 -23.21
N LEU A 94 -9.55 -34.02 -23.07
CA LEU A 94 -8.11 -34.03 -22.76
C LEU A 94 -7.82 -34.68 -21.41
N ARG A 95 -8.63 -34.39 -20.38
CA ARG A 95 -8.52 -35.04 -19.06
C ARG A 95 -8.66 -36.55 -19.18
N LYS A 96 -9.71 -37.03 -19.86
CA LYS A 96 -9.92 -38.45 -20.13
C LYS A 96 -8.80 -39.07 -20.95
N THR A 97 -8.28 -38.33 -21.92
CA THR A 97 -7.17 -38.77 -22.78
C THR A 97 -5.89 -38.95 -21.98
N ARG A 98 -5.55 -38.01 -21.09
CA ARG A 98 -4.41 -38.13 -20.18
C ARG A 98 -4.55 -39.32 -19.24
N ASP A 99 -5.72 -39.46 -18.60
CA ASP A 99 -5.97 -40.56 -17.67
C ASP A 99 -5.85 -41.92 -18.39
N PHE A 100 -6.31 -41.96 -19.65
CA PHE A 100 -6.14 -43.12 -20.53
C PHE A 100 -4.67 -43.37 -20.91
N PHE A 101 -3.89 -42.33 -21.21
CA PHE A 101 -2.44 -42.45 -21.45
C PHE A 101 -1.70 -43.05 -20.25
N ILE A 102 -2.05 -42.63 -19.02
CA ILE A 102 -1.51 -43.19 -17.79
C ILE A 102 -1.91 -44.67 -17.66
N GLN A 103 -3.18 -45.01 -17.86
CA GLN A 103 -3.69 -46.38 -17.77
C GLN A 103 -3.00 -47.32 -18.77
N ARG A 104 -2.69 -46.82 -19.98
CA ARG A 104 -2.02 -47.57 -21.05
C ARG A 104 -0.50 -47.51 -20.99
N LYS A 105 0.08 -46.91 -19.94
CA LYS A 105 1.54 -46.74 -19.75
C LYS A 105 2.22 -46.00 -20.90
N ILE A 106 1.48 -45.08 -21.54
CA ILE A 106 2.00 -44.16 -22.56
C ILE A 106 2.84 -43.06 -21.89
N CYS A 107 2.42 -42.66 -20.69
CA CYS A 107 3.14 -41.80 -19.76
C CYS A 107 2.98 -42.34 -18.33
N THR A 108 3.71 -41.76 -17.38
CA THR A 108 3.62 -42.15 -15.96
C THR A 108 2.67 -41.22 -15.22
N LYS A 109 2.31 -41.58 -13.98
CA LYS A 109 1.47 -40.71 -13.15
C LYS A 109 2.26 -39.52 -12.62
N GLU A 110 3.55 -39.73 -12.39
CA GLU A 110 4.52 -38.74 -11.93
C GLU A 110 4.87 -37.75 -13.05
N ASP A 111 4.96 -38.24 -14.29
CA ASP A 111 5.26 -37.49 -15.51
C ASP A 111 4.15 -37.71 -16.55
N PRO A 112 2.95 -37.16 -16.31
CA PRO A 112 1.87 -37.26 -17.28
C PRO A 112 2.20 -36.47 -18.54
N THR A 113 1.67 -36.90 -19.68
CA THR A 113 1.77 -36.16 -20.95
C THR A 113 1.24 -34.74 -20.76
N ALA A 114 2.07 -33.76 -21.10
CA ALA A 114 1.73 -32.35 -21.11
C ALA A 114 0.86 -31.99 -22.32
N PHE A 115 0.03 -30.95 -22.17
CA PHE A 115 -0.76 -30.39 -23.27
C PHE A 115 -0.45 -28.90 -23.41
N VAL A 116 -0.08 -28.48 -24.60
CA VAL A 116 0.12 -27.07 -24.95
C VAL A 116 -0.79 -26.73 -26.11
N LEU A 117 -1.52 -25.62 -25.99
CA LEU A 117 -2.32 -25.10 -27.08
C LEU A 117 -1.59 -23.96 -27.80
N THR A 118 -1.83 -23.82 -29.10
CA THR A 118 -1.41 -22.65 -29.88
C THR A 118 -2.64 -21.93 -30.41
N ALA A 119 -2.61 -20.60 -30.38
CA ALA A 119 -3.75 -19.77 -30.79
C ALA A 119 -3.26 -18.49 -31.46
N PHE A 120 -4.09 -17.86 -32.29
CA PHE A 120 -3.87 -16.47 -32.68
C PHE A 120 -4.41 -15.53 -31.59
N GLU A 121 -3.84 -14.33 -31.50
CA GLU A 121 -4.39 -13.27 -30.64
C GLU A 121 -5.69 -12.77 -31.28
N ASP A 122 -6.83 -13.21 -30.74
CA ASP A 122 -8.18 -12.81 -31.15
C ASP A 122 -8.82 -11.98 -30.02
N PRO A 123 -9.41 -10.81 -30.30
CA PRO A 123 -10.13 -10.02 -29.29
C PRO A 123 -11.28 -10.76 -28.58
N GLU A 124 -11.88 -11.77 -29.21
CA GLU A 124 -12.94 -12.60 -28.61
C GLU A 124 -12.39 -13.76 -27.77
N PHE A 125 -11.08 -14.02 -27.85
CA PHE A 125 -10.44 -15.08 -27.09
C PHE A 125 -10.27 -14.68 -25.63
N ASN A 126 -10.84 -15.48 -24.73
CA ASN A 126 -10.67 -15.31 -23.29
C ASN A 126 -9.78 -16.43 -22.71
N ILE A 127 -8.56 -16.07 -22.30
CA ILE A 127 -7.60 -17.02 -21.73
C ILE A 127 -8.10 -17.70 -20.44
N ILE A 128 -9.01 -17.05 -19.70
CA ILE A 128 -9.57 -17.57 -18.45
C ILE A 128 -10.38 -18.84 -18.70
N ASP A 129 -11.00 -18.99 -19.88
CA ASP A 129 -11.78 -20.17 -20.24
C ASP A 129 -10.89 -21.43 -20.41
N LEU A 130 -9.57 -21.23 -20.51
CA LEU A 130 -8.55 -22.27 -20.60
C LEU A 130 -7.77 -22.46 -19.29
N GLU A 131 -8.24 -21.89 -18.16
CA GLU A 131 -7.66 -22.07 -16.84
C GLU A 131 -7.89 -23.49 -16.29
N ASP A 132 -7.30 -24.49 -16.94
CA ASP A 132 -7.42 -25.89 -16.61
C ASP A 132 -6.06 -26.52 -16.30
N ARG A 133 -5.99 -27.28 -15.21
CA ARG A 133 -4.76 -27.97 -14.77
C ARG A 133 -4.26 -29.01 -15.78
N ILE A 134 -5.10 -29.44 -16.72
CA ILE A 134 -4.71 -30.32 -17.83
C ILE A 134 -3.74 -29.64 -18.79
N LEU A 135 -3.84 -28.31 -18.93
CA LEU A 135 -2.99 -27.54 -19.81
C LEU A 135 -1.71 -27.11 -19.08
N ASN A 136 -0.60 -27.17 -19.80
CA ASN A 136 0.67 -26.62 -19.38
C ASN A 136 0.76 -25.15 -19.79
N ASN A 137 0.38 -24.82 -21.04
CA ASN A 137 0.34 -23.44 -21.51
C ASN A 137 -0.54 -23.27 -22.75
N VAL A 138 -0.86 -22.00 -23.06
CA VAL A 138 -1.29 -21.52 -24.36
C VAL A 138 -0.21 -20.59 -24.91
N ILE A 139 0.23 -20.80 -26.15
CA ILE A 139 1.28 -19.99 -26.79
C ILE A 139 0.67 -19.29 -28.02
N PHE A 140 0.75 -17.96 -28.04
CA PHE A 140 0.18 -17.17 -29.12
C PHE A 140 1.08 -17.13 -30.37
N LYS A 141 0.44 -17.17 -31.54
CA LYS A 141 1.02 -17.00 -32.88
C LYS A 141 0.94 -15.51 -33.29
N PRO A 142 1.94 -14.98 -34.02
CA PRO A 142 3.20 -15.62 -34.39
C PRO A 142 4.14 -15.80 -33.19
N PHE A 143 4.99 -16.82 -33.23
CA PHE A 143 5.82 -17.18 -32.09
C PHE A 143 7.05 -16.25 -31.95
N ASP A 144 7.29 -15.75 -30.74
CA ASP A 144 8.65 -15.37 -30.33
C ASP A 144 9.43 -16.66 -30.09
N ARG A 145 10.49 -16.89 -30.88
CA ARG A 145 11.24 -18.15 -30.89
C ARG A 145 11.81 -18.51 -29.51
N LEU A 146 12.31 -17.53 -28.75
CA LEU A 146 12.92 -17.80 -27.44
C LEU A 146 11.85 -18.16 -26.40
N ILE A 147 10.71 -17.45 -26.45
CA ILE A 147 9.56 -17.71 -25.59
C ILE A 147 8.95 -19.08 -25.88
N LEU A 148 8.82 -19.43 -27.17
CA LEU A 148 8.37 -20.75 -27.62
C LEU A 148 9.29 -21.84 -27.06
N ILE A 149 10.60 -21.73 -27.28
CA ILE A 149 11.58 -22.70 -26.78
C ILE A 149 11.45 -22.86 -25.26
N GLN A 150 11.44 -21.75 -24.50
CA GLN A 150 11.41 -21.81 -23.04
C GLN A 150 10.11 -22.42 -22.49
N HIS A 151 8.94 -22.06 -23.04
CA HIS A 151 7.68 -22.66 -22.61
C HIS A 151 7.57 -24.14 -23.00
N LEU A 152 8.07 -24.52 -24.17
CA LEU A 152 8.15 -25.94 -24.56
C LEU A 152 9.14 -26.72 -23.68
N THR A 153 10.25 -26.12 -23.25
CA THR A 153 11.16 -26.75 -22.27
C THR A 153 10.41 -27.06 -20.98
N PHE A 154 9.67 -26.10 -20.42
CA PHE A 154 8.86 -26.35 -19.22
C PHE A 154 7.81 -27.45 -19.43
N ALA A 155 7.19 -27.51 -20.61
CA ALA A 155 6.19 -28.54 -20.90
C ALA A 155 6.81 -29.94 -21.09
N ILE A 156 7.98 -30.03 -21.75
CA ILE A 156 8.71 -31.28 -22.03
C ILE A 156 9.37 -31.87 -20.78
N ASP A 157 9.97 -31.00 -19.95
CA ASP A 157 10.55 -31.41 -18.67
C ASP A 157 9.47 -31.74 -17.63
N GLY A 158 8.23 -31.29 -17.88
CA GLY A 158 7.07 -31.54 -17.05
C GLY A 158 7.02 -30.66 -15.81
N ARG A 159 6.36 -31.14 -14.76
CA ARG A 159 6.19 -30.41 -13.50
C ARG A 159 7.42 -30.53 -12.58
N HIS A 160 8.60 -30.35 -13.17
CA HIS A 160 9.93 -30.48 -12.56
C HIS A 160 10.79 -29.24 -12.81
N PRO A 161 11.92 -29.09 -12.09
CA PRO A 161 12.93 -28.11 -12.45
C PRO A 161 13.38 -28.28 -13.91
N PRO A 162 13.45 -27.18 -14.69
CA PRO A 162 13.90 -27.25 -16.08
C PRO A 162 15.34 -27.76 -16.14
N SER A 163 15.61 -28.65 -17.08
CA SER A 163 16.95 -29.19 -17.35
C SER A 163 17.91 -28.12 -17.88
N LYS A 164 17.37 -27.12 -18.58
CA LYS A 164 18.11 -25.97 -19.13
C LYS A 164 17.23 -24.72 -19.09
N ASN A 165 17.79 -23.60 -18.64
CA ASN A 165 17.17 -22.28 -18.82
C ASN A 165 17.80 -21.59 -20.02
N THR A 166 17.01 -21.40 -21.08
CA THR A 166 17.46 -20.68 -22.28
C THR A 166 17.33 -19.17 -22.12
N ILE A 167 16.33 -18.72 -21.37
CA ILE A 167 16.16 -17.30 -21.03
C ILE A 167 16.90 -17.00 -19.73
N ALA A 168 17.66 -15.89 -19.73
CA ALA A 168 18.34 -15.41 -18.54
C ALA A 168 17.31 -15.08 -17.45
N SER A 169 17.45 -15.76 -16.30
CA SER A 169 16.71 -15.43 -15.08
C SER A 169 17.46 -14.35 -14.31
N GLN A 170 16.77 -13.30 -13.90
CA GLN A 170 17.32 -12.25 -13.05
C GLN A 170 16.91 -12.50 -11.60
N LYS A 171 17.90 -12.59 -10.72
CA LYS A 171 17.67 -12.53 -9.27
C LYS A 171 17.20 -11.13 -8.89
N THR A 172 16.11 -11.05 -8.15
CA THR A 172 15.53 -9.77 -7.73
C THR A 172 14.96 -9.89 -6.32
N PRO A 173 15.04 -8.84 -5.47
CA PRO A 173 14.31 -8.78 -4.21
C PRO A 173 12.89 -8.19 -4.39
N ALA A 174 12.42 -8.03 -5.62
CA ALA A 174 11.16 -7.35 -5.88
C ALA A 174 9.93 -8.07 -5.32
N VAL A 175 8.91 -7.27 -5.08
CA VAL A 175 7.59 -7.73 -4.64
C VAL A 175 6.65 -7.68 -5.84
N VAL A 176 5.91 -8.75 -6.06
CA VAL A 176 4.77 -8.77 -7.00
C VAL A 176 3.48 -8.95 -6.22
N GLU A 177 2.38 -8.57 -6.84
CA GLU A 177 1.07 -8.59 -6.20
C GLU A 177 0.29 -9.81 -6.69
N MET A 178 0.16 -10.83 -5.84
CA MET A 178 -0.67 -12.01 -6.15
C MET A 178 -2.12 -11.68 -5.84
N LEU A 179 -2.99 -11.87 -6.83
CA LEU A 179 -4.39 -11.53 -6.72
C LEU A 179 -5.22 -12.73 -6.24
N LYS A 180 -6.27 -12.43 -5.49
CA LYS A 180 -7.25 -13.41 -5.05
C LYS A 180 -8.65 -12.82 -5.20
N ASP A 181 -9.50 -13.51 -5.94
CA ASP A 181 -10.91 -13.17 -6.03
C ASP A 181 -11.60 -13.24 -4.66
N ILE A 182 -12.39 -12.23 -4.37
CA ILE A 182 -13.24 -12.12 -3.21
C ILE A 182 -14.60 -11.53 -3.61
N GLU A 183 -15.64 -11.96 -2.94
CA GLU A 183 -16.99 -11.45 -3.17
C GLU A 183 -17.16 -10.14 -2.37
N LEU A 184 -17.43 -9.06 -3.09
CA LEU A 184 -17.87 -7.79 -2.53
C LEU A 184 -19.39 -7.87 -2.36
N GLU A 185 -19.87 -7.82 -1.12
CA GLU A 185 -21.30 -7.89 -0.81
C GLU A 185 -21.95 -6.52 -0.66
N GLU A 186 -21.17 -5.55 -0.18
CA GLU A 186 -21.68 -4.20 0.07
C GLU A 186 -20.64 -3.13 -0.19
N LEU A 187 -21.13 -1.98 -0.65
CA LEU A 187 -20.32 -0.80 -0.92
C LEU A 187 -20.98 0.45 -0.33
N SER A 188 -20.20 1.32 0.28
CA SER A 188 -20.63 2.63 0.76
C SER A 188 -19.66 3.73 0.32
N ASP A 189 -19.98 4.97 0.67
CA ASP A 189 -19.09 6.11 0.42
C ASP A 189 -17.77 6.02 1.22
N VAL A 190 -17.74 5.24 2.32
CA VAL A 190 -16.63 5.21 3.30
C VAL A 190 -15.90 3.87 3.36
N GLY A 191 -16.45 2.83 2.74
CA GLY A 191 -15.95 1.48 2.92
C GLY A 191 -16.65 0.42 2.08
N LEU A 192 -16.17 -0.82 2.24
CA LEU A 192 -16.69 -2.02 1.59
C LEU A 192 -16.89 -3.16 2.59
N VAL A 193 -17.78 -4.10 2.27
CA VAL A 193 -17.97 -5.35 3.03
C VAL A 193 -17.76 -6.53 2.09
N THR A 194 -16.92 -7.47 2.51
CA THR A 194 -16.56 -8.63 1.69
C THR A 194 -16.83 -9.93 2.43
N ARG A 195 -17.08 -10.99 1.66
CA ARG A 195 -17.13 -12.35 2.16
C ARG A 195 -15.74 -12.98 2.03
N SER A 196 -15.20 -13.46 3.15
CA SER A 196 -13.91 -14.13 3.20
C SER A 196 -14.02 -15.50 3.86
N TYR A 197 -13.39 -16.53 3.29
CA TYR A 197 -13.29 -17.87 3.92
C TYR A 197 -12.18 -17.99 4.96
N ARG A 198 -11.60 -16.86 5.37
CA ARG A 198 -10.59 -16.75 6.42
C ARG A 198 -10.86 -15.51 7.24
N GLU A 199 -10.64 -15.62 8.53
CA GLU A 199 -10.66 -14.46 9.41
C GLU A 199 -9.55 -13.48 9.00
N ILE A 200 -9.90 -12.19 8.98
CA ILE A 200 -8.99 -11.09 8.63
C ILE A 200 -8.75 -10.27 9.89
N THR A 201 -7.49 -10.11 10.25
CA THR A 201 -7.10 -9.38 11.47
C THR A 201 -7.61 -7.93 11.40
N VAL A 202 -8.39 -7.54 12.40
CA VAL A 202 -8.85 -6.15 12.55
C VAL A 202 -7.66 -5.21 12.65
N GLY A 203 -7.71 -4.09 11.93
CA GLY A 203 -6.61 -3.14 11.76
C GLY A 203 -5.65 -3.47 10.62
N SER A 204 -5.74 -4.65 9.99
CA SER A 204 -4.91 -4.97 8.82
C SER A 204 -5.29 -4.11 7.63
N ILE A 205 -4.28 -3.64 6.89
CA ILE A 205 -4.46 -2.89 5.65
C ILE A 205 -4.34 -3.87 4.48
N SER A 206 -5.31 -3.82 3.59
CA SER A 206 -5.34 -4.64 2.39
C SER A 206 -5.57 -3.76 1.17
N LYS A 207 -4.96 -4.14 0.06
CA LYS A 207 -5.14 -3.49 -1.25
C LYS A 207 -6.11 -4.31 -2.08
N TYR A 208 -6.98 -3.63 -2.82
CA TYR A 208 -8.03 -4.25 -3.63
C TYR A 208 -8.03 -3.66 -5.04
N TYR A 209 -8.12 -4.54 -6.04
CA TYR A 209 -8.43 -4.18 -7.42
C TYR A 209 -9.90 -4.44 -7.71
N GLY A 210 -10.52 -3.58 -8.51
CA GLY A 210 -11.91 -3.73 -8.92
C GLY A 210 -12.35 -2.60 -9.82
N LYS A 211 -13.35 -2.83 -10.65
CA LYS A 211 -13.87 -1.79 -11.56
C LYS A 211 -14.37 -0.58 -10.78
N SER A 212 -14.92 -0.83 -9.59
CA SER A 212 -15.35 0.17 -8.63
C SER A 212 -14.23 1.09 -8.13
N PHE A 213 -12.98 0.63 -8.05
CA PHE A 213 -11.87 1.35 -7.43
C PHE A 213 -11.03 2.15 -8.42
N LYS A 214 -11.35 2.10 -9.71
CA LYS A 214 -10.60 2.80 -10.74
C LYS A 214 -10.76 4.32 -10.64
N SER A 215 -9.63 5.02 -10.73
CA SER A 215 -9.52 6.46 -10.88
C SER A 215 -8.61 6.82 -12.06
N ASP A 216 -8.37 8.11 -12.24
CA ASP A 216 -7.44 8.62 -13.25
C ASP A 216 -5.97 8.42 -12.87
N ARG A 217 -5.69 7.88 -11.68
CA ARG A 217 -4.33 7.67 -11.13
C ARG A 217 -4.03 6.23 -10.79
N GLN A 218 -5.01 5.53 -10.20
CA GLN A 218 -4.86 4.17 -9.72
C GLN A 218 -6.05 3.31 -10.12
N ARG A 219 -5.86 2.00 -10.19
CA ARG A 219 -6.93 1.02 -10.43
C ARG A 219 -7.24 0.18 -9.18
N SER A 220 -6.57 0.49 -8.09
CA SER A 220 -6.71 -0.15 -6.80
C SER A 220 -7.06 0.84 -5.69
N LEU A 221 -7.38 0.31 -4.52
CA LEU A 221 -7.67 1.06 -3.32
C LEU A 221 -7.17 0.29 -2.10
N PHE A 222 -6.58 1.00 -1.14
CA PHE A 222 -6.30 0.45 0.17
C PHE A 222 -7.52 0.55 1.08
N ALA A 223 -7.71 -0.45 1.94
CA ALA A 223 -8.75 -0.43 2.94
C ALA A 223 -8.29 -1.12 4.23
N ILE A 224 -8.76 -0.62 5.37
CA ILE A 224 -8.43 -1.12 6.71
C ILE A 224 -9.58 -1.97 7.21
N CYS A 225 -9.30 -3.20 7.63
CA CYS A 225 -10.29 -4.09 8.24
C CYS A 225 -10.77 -3.49 9.57
N GLN A 226 -12.05 -3.14 9.66
CA GLN A 226 -12.65 -2.57 10.87
C GLN A 226 -13.34 -3.62 11.74
N SER A 227 -13.87 -4.68 11.11
CA SER A 227 -14.48 -5.81 11.80
C SER A 227 -14.43 -7.04 10.92
N CYS A 228 -14.21 -8.20 11.53
CA CYS A 228 -14.36 -9.49 10.87
C CYS A 228 -15.16 -10.40 11.80
N VAL A 229 -16.36 -10.79 11.40
CA VAL A 229 -17.27 -11.62 12.19
C VAL A 229 -17.75 -12.81 11.37
N PRO A 230 -18.20 -13.91 11.99
CA PRO A 230 -18.80 -15.02 11.25
C PRO A 230 -19.94 -14.54 10.35
N HIS A 231 -19.97 -15.01 9.11
CA HIS A 231 -20.95 -14.55 8.14
C HIS A 231 -22.37 -15.06 8.52
N PRO A 232 -23.39 -14.18 8.57
CA PRO A 232 -24.70 -14.52 9.14
C PRO A 232 -25.46 -15.59 8.34
N LYS A 233 -25.17 -15.70 7.03
CA LYS A 233 -25.83 -16.66 6.13
C LYS A 233 -24.93 -17.85 5.74
N ASP A 234 -23.64 -17.80 6.05
CA ASP A 234 -22.67 -18.84 5.69
C ASP A 234 -21.72 -19.12 6.87
N PRO A 235 -21.96 -20.20 7.64
CA PRO A 235 -21.14 -20.54 8.81
C PRO A 235 -19.66 -20.82 8.51
N LYS A 236 -19.28 -21.04 7.24
CA LYS A 236 -17.89 -21.30 6.83
C LYS A 236 -17.14 -20.03 6.40
N ALA A 237 -17.85 -18.92 6.29
CA ALA A 237 -17.30 -17.64 5.86
C ALA A 237 -17.33 -16.61 6.99
N PHE A 238 -16.61 -15.53 6.74
CA PHE A 238 -16.53 -14.34 7.57
C PHE A 238 -17.03 -13.15 6.75
N LEU A 239 -17.80 -12.29 7.40
CA LEU A 239 -18.17 -10.98 6.90
C LEU A 239 -17.13 -9.98 7.39
N ALA A 240 -16.33 -9.44 6.48
CA ALA A 240 -15.24 -8.53 6.77
C ALA A 240 -15.58 -7.13 6.25
N ALA A 241 -15.72 -6.16 7.16
CA ALA A 241 -16.01 -4.78 6.84
C ALA A 241 -14.72 -3.96 6.87
N PHE A 242 -14.53 -3.16 5.82
CA PHE A 242 -13.34 -2.35 5.61
C PHE A 242 -13.73 -0.90 5.40
N THR A 243 -12.93 0.03 5.93
CA THR A 243 -13.00 1.45 5.55
C THR A 243 -11.89 1.76 4.59
N PHE A 244 -12.17 2.57 3.58
CA PHE A 244 -11.14 2.99 2.61
C PHE A 244 -9.99 3.72 3.29
N PHE A 245 -8.80 3.62 2.73
CA PHE A 245 -7.60 4.29 3.18
C PHE A 245 -6.96 4.98 1.99
N ALA A 246 -6.67 6.27 2.11
CA ALA A 246 -6.10 7.06 1.02
C ALA A 246 -6.94 7.02 -0.27
N ALA A 247 -8.27 7.07 -0.13
CA ALA A 247 -9.15 7.18 -1.29
C ALA A 247 -8.98 8.56 -1.95
N ASP A 248 -8.69 8.56 -3.25
CA ASP A 248 -8.56 9.81 -4.01
C ASP A 248 -9.95 10.44 -4.30
N PRO A 249 -10.01 11.75 -4.63
CA PRO A 249 -11.28 12.42 -4.89
C PRO A 249 -12.12 11.81 -6.02
N THR A 250 -11.48 11.24 -7.04
CA THR A 250 -12.16 10.58 -8.17
C THR A 250 -12.79 9.27 -7.71
N GLN A 251 -12.10 8.47 -6.88
CA GLN A 251 -12.65 7.27 -6.26
C GLN A 251 -13.85 7.59 -5.37
N ILE A 252 -13.71 8.59 -4.49
CA ILE A 252 -14.80 9.04 -3.60
C ILE A 252 -16.03 9.47 -4.42
N SER A 253 -15.83 10.21 -5.50
CA SER A 253 -16.90 10.60 -6.43
C SER A 253 -17.58 9.39 -7.08
N ASN A 254 -16.78 8.40 -7.51
CA ASN A 254 -17.28 7.17 -8.11
C ASN A 254 -18.11 6.33 -7.13
N PHE A 255 -17.65 6.17 -5.88
CA PHE A 255 -18.42 5.48 -4.83
C PHE A 255 -19.75 6.19 -4.58
N ARG A 256 -19.70 7.51 -4.40
CA ARG A 256 -20.88 8.34 -4.18
C ARG A 256 -21.88 8.26 -5.33
N LYS A 257 -21.41 8.20 -6.57
CA LYS A 257 -22.28 8.02 -7.74
C LYS A 257 -22.99 6.67 -7.69
N LYS A 258 -22.29 5.59 -7.33
CA LYS A 258 -22.87 4.25 -7.21
C LYS A 258 -23.86 4.15 -6.06
N THR A 259 -23.49 4.62 -4.87
CA THR A 259 -24.35 4.55 -3.67
C THR A 259 -25.60 5.41 -3.77
N ARG A 260 -25.55 6.49 -4.56
CA ARG A 260 -26.71 7.36 -4.83
C ARG A 260 -27.59 6.90 -5.98
N ASP A 261 -27.24 5.82 -6.68
CA ASP A 261 -28.11 5.25 -7.68
C ASP A 261 -29.48 4.91 -7.05
N ARG A 262 -30.55 5.32 -7.72
CA ARG A 262 -31.93 5.11 -7.26
C ARG A 262 -32.35 3.65 -7.42
N ASN A 263 -31.69 2.93 -8.31
CA ASN A 263 -31.96 1.52 -8.58
C ASN A 263 -31.15 0.58 -7.68
N ALA A 264 -30.15 1.10 -6.96
CA ALA A 264 -29.32 0.28 -6.07
C ALA A 264 -30.10 -0.15 -4.82
N GLN A 265 -30.05 -1.45 -4.53
CA GLN A 265 -30.62 -2.01 -3.31
C GLN A 265 -29.84 -1.50 -2.10
N VAL A 266 -30.53 -0.84 -1.17
CA VAL A 266 -29.92 -0.29 0.05
C VAL A 266 -29.50 -1.44 0.97
N SER A 267 -28.29 -1.34 1.53
CA SER A 267 -27.81 -2.27 2.55
C SER A 267 -28.30 -1.87 3.94
N GLU A 268 -28.56 -2.87 4.79
CA GLU A 268 -28.91 -2.68 6.21
C GLU A 268 -27.69 -2.55 7.13
N PHE A 269 -26.47 -2.72 6.61
CA PHE A 269 -25.23 -2.69 7.40
C PHE A 269 -25.00 -1.33 8.07
N GLN A 270 -24.76 -1.38 9.38
CA GLN A 270 -24.64 -0.20 10.22
C GLN A 270 -23.18 0.26 10.31
N TRP A 271 -22.74 1.09 9.36
CA TRP A 271 -21.38 1.65 9.32
C TRP A 271 -20.96 2.42 10.58
N THR A 272 -21.92 2.97 11.32
CA THR A 272 -21.69 3.69 12.59
C THR A 272 -21.59 2.75 13.79
N GLN A 273 -21.78 1.44 13.63
CA GLN A 273 -21.69 0.46 14.72
C GLN A 273 -20.40 -0.37 14.65
N LEU A 274 -19.41 0.09 13.88
CA LEU A 274 -18.12 -0.60 13.77
C LEU A 274 -17.39 -0.65 15.13
N PRO A 275 -16.78 -1.79 15.52
CA PRO A 275 -16.19 -1.98 16.84
C PRO A 275 -15.06 -1.01 17.20
N ILE A 276 -14.33 -0.49 16.21
CA ILE A 276 -13.21 0.45 16.42
C ILE A 276 -13.69 1.85 16.81
N GLY A 277 -14.98 2.15 16.64
CA GLY A 277 -15.55 3.44 17.01
C GLY A 277 -15.33 3.76 18.50
N VAL A 278 -14.70 4.91 18.78
CA VAL A 278 -14.51 5.38 20.16
C VAL A 278 -15.86 5.83 20.70
N GLN A 279 -16.34 5.12 21.74
CA GLN A 279 -17.59 5.41 22.44
C GLN A 279 -17.43 6.59 23.41
N SER A 280 -16.95 7.73 22.89
CA SER A 280 -16.85 8.97 23.67
C SER A 280 -18.00 9.92 23.31
N PRO A 281 -18.79 10.38 24.29
CA PRO A 281 -19.84 11.36 24.06
C PRO A 281 -19.29 12.76 23.80
N ASP A 282 -18.02 13.03 24.10
CA ASP A 282 -17.34 14.28 23.77
C ASP A 282 -16.06 13.97 22.99
N VAL A 283 -15.85 14.65 21.86
CA VAL A 283 -14.68 14.40 21.01
C VAL A 283 -13.81 15.65 20.95
N HIS A 284 -12.58 15.51 21.42
CA HIS A 284 -11.55 16.53 21.31
C HIS A 284 -10.64 16.19 20.11
N VAL A 285 -10.70 17.07 19.10
CA VAL A 285 -9.87 17.02 17.90
C VAL A 285 -8.74 18.03 17.99
N LEU A 286 -7.54 17.61 17.64
CA LEU A 286 -6.36 18.45 17.54
C LEU A 286 -5.96 18.63 16.07
N LEU A 287 -5.84 19.88 15.61
CA LEU A 287 -5.39 20.22 14.26
C LEU A 287 -3.93 20.66 14.25
N LEU A 288 -3.12 19.97 13.45
CA LEU A 288 -1.75 20.29 13.07
C LEU A 288 -1.68 20.51 11.55
N ASP A 289 -2.49 21.44 11.06
CA ASP A 289 -2.51 21.83 9.66
C ASP A 289 -3.00 23.28 9.56
N GLU A 290 -2.10 24.20 9.25
CA GLU A 290 -2.39 25.64 9.20
C GLU A 290 -3.50 25.99 8.21
N GLU A 291 -3.60 25.27 7.09
CA GLU A 291 -4.61 25.57 6.06
C GLU A 291 -6.00 25.11 6.51
N GLU A 292 -6.06 24.02 7.27
CA GLU A 292 -7.30 23.49 7.83
C GLU A 292 -7.68 24.15 9.15
N ASN A 293 -6.75 24.85 9.80
CA ASN A 293 -6.94 25.69 10.98
C ASN A 293 -7.57 27.06 10.62
N THR A 294 -8.58 27.06 9.76
CA THR A 294 -9.31 28.26 9.37
C THR A 294 -10.82 28.04 9.44
N GLN A 295 -11.60 29.11 9.55
CA GLN A 295 -13.07 29.03 9.52
C GLN A 295 -13.62 28.48 8.19
N SER A 296 -12.83 28.56 7.13
CA SER A 296 -13.10 27.95 5.83
C SER A 296 -12.56 26.51 5.68
N GLY A 297 -11.65 26.09 6.55
CA GLY A 297 -11.05 24.74 6.56
C GLY A 297 -11.84 23.74 7.41
N LEU A 298 -11.19 22.64 7.79
CA LEU A 298 -11.79 21.62 8.67
C LEU A 298 -12.22 22.17 10.03
N LEU A 299 -11.53 23.16 10.61
CA LEU A 299 -11.91 23.75 11.91
C LEU A 299 -13.34 24.29 11.89
N GLY A 300 -13.63 25.20 10.96
CA GLY A 300 -14.98 25.77 10.85
C GLY A 300 -16.02 24.77 10.38
N TYR A 301 -15.61 23.75 9.61
CA TYR A 301 -16.53 22.72 9.15
C TYR A 301 -16.95 21.75 10.27
N LEU A 302 -16.00 21.30 11.09
CA LEU A 302 -16.25 20.44 12.24
C LEU A 302 -17.17 21.12 13.26
N ASP A 303 -16.93 22.40 13.58
CA ASP A 303 -17.78 23.16 14.50
C ASP A 303 -19.21 23.34 13.95
N LYS A 304 -19.37 23.48 12.62
CA LYS A 304 -20.69 23.54 11.99
C LYS A 304 -21.39 22.20 11.95
N ALA A 305 -20.66 21.09 11.81
CA ALA A 305 -21.23 19.76 11.65
C ALA A 305 -21.62 19.08 12.96
N PHE A 306 -20.94 19.39 14.09
CA PHE A 306 -21.13 18.66 15.35
C PHE A 306 -21.34 19.59 16.58
N GLN A 307 -22.09 19.09 17.57
CA GLN A 307 -22.42 19.83 18.81
C GLN A 307 -21.41 19.59 19.93
N ASN A 308 -20.99 18.34 20.10
CA ASN A 308 -20.16 17.81 21.19
C ASN A 308 -18.71 17.60 20.74
N ILE A 309 -18.21 18.51 19.91
CA ILE A 309 -16.83 18.48 19.42
C ILE A 309 -16.07 19.70 19.95
N GLN A 310 -14.88 19.46 20.49
CA GLN A 310 -13.92 20.50 20.84
C GLN A 310 -12.78 20.42 19.83
N VAL A 311 -12.48 21.52 19.14
CA VAL A 311 -11.35 21.58 18.21
C VAL A 311 -10.28 22.49 18.80
N SER A 312 -9.05 22.00 18.87
CA SER A 312 -7.87 22.78 19.27
C SER A 312 -6.86 22.74 18.14
N ALA A 313 -6.07 23.79 18.00
CA ALA A 313 -5.07 23.87 16.94
C ALA A 313 -3.69 24.20 17.49
N TYR A 314 -2.69 23.68 16.80
CA TYR A 314 -1.28 23.87 17.07
C TYR A 314 -0.61 24.32 15.78
N ASP A 315 0.16 25.40 15.87
CA ASP A 315 0.88 25.95 14.72
C ASP A 315 2.09 25.08 14.36
N SER A 316 2.62 24.31 15.32
CA SER A 316 3.76 23.43 15.10
C SER A 316 3.72 22.15 15.95
N LEU A 317 4.40 21.12 15.45
CA LEU A 317 4.57 19.86 16.18
C LEU A 317 5.40 20.05 17.45
N ALA A 318 6.40 20.94 17.43
CA ALA A 318 7.21 21.26 18.60
C ALA A 318 6.36 21.84 19.73
N ALA A 319 5.38 22.69 19.38
CA ALA A 319 4.47 23.26 20.36
C ALA A 319 3.53 22.19 20.96
N LEU A 320 3.14 21.16 20.18
CA LEU A 320 2.40 20.00 20.69
C LEU A 320 3.26 19.18 21.66
N ILE A 321 4.48 18.83 21.25
CA ILE A 321 5.40 18.03 22.08
C ILE A 321 5.70 18.77 23.39
N SER A 322 5.89 20.10 23.34
CA SER A 322 6.08 20.92 24.54
C SER A 322 4.89 20.88 25.50
N ASP A 323 3.66 20.68 25.01
CA ASP A 323 2.47 20.55 25.86
C ASP A 323 2.28 19.12 26.38
N LEU A 324 2.72 18.12 25.62
CA LEU A 324 2.63 16.70 25.97
C LEU A 324 3.68 16.27 26.98
N ASP A 325 4.94 16.51 26.65
CA ASP A 325 6.11 16.20 27.46
C ASP A 325 7.06 17.40 27.51
N PRO A 326 6.80 18.36 28.42
CA PRO A 326 7.66 19.51 28.62
C PRO A 326 9.11 19.12 28.95
N GLY A 327 9.31 18.01 29.66
CA GLY A 327 10.64 17.56 30.06
C GLY A 327 11.49 17.20 28.86
N GLN A 328 10.95 16.37 27.97
CA GLN A 328 11.63 15.99 26.74
C GLN A 328 11.77 17.17 25.76
N ALA A 329 10.74 18.01 25.63
CA ALA A 329 10.83 19.21 24.81
C ALA A 329 11.99 20.13 25.25
N MET A 330 12.23 20.25 26.55
CA MET A 330 13.36 21.02 27.09
C MET A 330 14.72 20.34 26.89
N GLN A 331 14.77 19.01 26.80
CA GLN A 331 16.01 18.29 26.49
C GLN A 331 16.43 18.43 25.02
N GLN A 332 15.46 18.45 24.11
CA GLN A 332 15.68 18.57 22.67
C GLN A 332 15.92 20.01 22.20
N LYS A 333 15.65 21.00 23.06
CA LYS A 333 15.85 22.40 22.73
C LYS A 333 17.33 22.68 22.47
N ASP A 334 17.62 23.33 21.34
CA ASP A 334 18.99 23.66 20.95
C ASP A 334 19.66 24.50 22.05
N GLN A 335 20.68 23.93 22.68
CA GLN A 335 21.41 24.58 23.77
C GLN A 335 22.30 25.74 23.26
N SER A 336 22.48 25.85 21.95
CA SER A 336 23.28 26.91 21.33
C SER A 336 22.58 28.28 21.37
N ILE A 337 21.23 28.30 21.38
CA ILE A 337 20.44 29.54 21.41
C ILE A 337 19.81 29.72 22.79
N LYS A 338 20.42 30.58 23.60
CA LYS A 338 19.91 30.98 24.92
C LYS A 338 19.06 32.24 24.83
N ALA A 339 18.02 32.33 25.64
CA ALA A 339 17.12 33.48 25.68
C ALA A 339 17.88 34.78 26.04
N LEU A 340 18.79 34.70 27.00
CA LEU A 340 19.60 35.83 27.47
C LEU A 340 21.05 35.78 26.96
N GLY A 341 21.33 34.98 25.92
CA GLY A 341 22.68 34.79 25.40
C GLY A 341 23.62 34.21 26.47
N GLY A 342 24.70 34.93 26.79
CA GLY A 342 25.63 34.57 27.86
C GLY A 342 25.24 35.04 29.25
N ALA A 343 24.35 36.04 29.35
CA ALA A 343 23.97 36.72 30.59
C ALA A 343 23.15 35.83 31.54
N THR A 344 23.27 36.06 32.85
CA THR A 344 22.36 35.45 33.83
C THR A 344 21.14 36.33 34.10
N THR A 345 21.31 37.64 33.93
CA THR A 345 20.24 38.64 34.12
C THR A 345 20.33 39.71 33.05
N VAL A 346 19.19 40.07 32.45
CA VAL A 346 19.10 41.15 31.47
C VAL A 346 18.01 42.11 31.90
N THR A 347 18.33 43.40 31.98
CA THR A 347 17.38 44.48 32.22
C THR A 347 16.96 45.07 30.89
N LEU A 348 15.70 44.92 30.52
CA LEU A 348 15.12 45.57 29.34
C LEU A 348 14.54 46.92 29.75
N HIS A 349 14.89 47.98 29.02
CA HIS A 349 14.34 49.31 29.22
C HIS A 349 13.23 49.58 28.21
N PHE A 350 12.11 50.08 28.72
CA PHE A 350 10.99 50.53 27.92
C PHE A 350 10.63 51.98 28.26
N ASP A 351 9.83 52.63 27.42
CA ASP A 351 9.18 53.88 27.76
C ASP A 351 8.30 53.75 29.04
N SER A 352 7.82 54.87 29.57
CA SER A 352 6.98 54.87 30.78
C SER A 352 5.67 54.09 30.63
N ALA A 353 5.22 53.84 29.39
CA ALA A 353 4.05 53.03 29.08
C ALA A 353 4.38 51.53 28.87
N GLY A 354 5.66 51.17 28.82
CA GLY A 354 6.16 49.82 28.53
C GLY A 354 5.93 49.34 27.09
N ASN A 355 5.70 50.26 26.15
CA ASN A 355 5.39 49.92 24.77
C ASN A 355 6.64 49.88 23.89
N THR A 356 7.48 50.91 23.99
CA THR A 356 8.67 51.06 23.15
C THR A 356 9.92 50.61 23.89
N TYR A 357 10.62 49.62 23.35
CA TYR A 357 11.93 49.16 23.79
C TYR A 357 13.01 50.22 23.50
N LEU A 358 13.76 50.60 24.53
CA LEU A 358 14.78 51.65 24.50
C LEU A 358 16.21 51.09 24.48
N GLY A 359 16.40 49.85 24.92
CA GLY A 359 17.70 49.15 24.99
C GLY A 359 17.75 48.15 26.14
N MET A 360 18.90 47.50 26.33
CA MET A 360 19.14 46.59 27.45
C MET A 360 20.42 46.93 28.23
N GLU A 361 20.45 46.46 29.48
CA GLU A 361 21.65 46.30 30.30
C GLU A 361 21.77 44.83 30.70
N SER A 362 22.98 44.27 30.79
CA SER A 362 23.18 42.88 31.22
C SER A 362 24.33 42.75 32.21
N ASP A 363 24.34 41.66 32.97
CA ASP A 363 25.41 41.36 33.92
C ASP A 363 26.74 40.97 33.24
N LYS A 364 26.74 40.76 31.92
CA LYS A 364 27.93 40.41 31.14
C LYS A 364 28.11 41.32 29.94
N THR A 365 29.26 41.99 29.87
CA THR A 365 29.57 43.02 28.87
C THR A 365 29.60 42.53 27.42
N ASP A 366 29.71 41.22 27.19
CA ASP A 366 29.75 40.58 25.88
C ASP A 366 28.36 40.18 25.34
N THR A 367 27.29 40.39 26.10
CA THR A 367 25.92 40.07 25.66
C THR A 367 25.46 41.07 24.60
N THR A 368 25.54 40.67 23.34
CA THR A 368 25.17 41.51 22.18
C THR A 368 23.89 41.04 21.47
N SER A 369 23.34 39.90 21.89
CA SER A 369 22.11 39.31 21.36
C SER A 369 21.18 38.84 22.48
N LEU A 370 19.88 38.89 22.21
CA LEU A 370 18.82 38.31 23.02
C LEU A 370 17.95 37.42 22.13
N PHE A 371 17.56 36.26 22.66
CA PHE A 371 16.67 35.33 21.97
C PHE A 371 17.19 34.93 20.57
N GLY A 372 18.52 34.89 20.41
CA GLY A 372 19.19 34.62 19.13
C GLY A 372 19.33 35.82 18.18
N VAL A 373 18.78 36.99 18.52
CA VAL A 373 18.74 38.17 17.66
C VAL A 373 19.62 39.30 18.23
N ALA A 374 20.38 39.98 17.37
CA ALA A 374 21.25 41.08 17.79
C ALA A 374 20.43 42.27 18.36
N GLU A 375 20.93 42.92 19.42
CA GLU A 375 20.21 44.02 20.07
C GLU A 375 19.89 45.17 19.10
N SER A 376 20.81 45.49 18.19
CA SER A 376 20.63 46.52 17.17
C SER A 376 19.40 46.27 16.29
N GLN A 377 19.11 45.00 15.99
CA GLN A 377 17.94 44.60 15.21
C GLN A 377 16.66 44.72 16.05
N LEU A 378 16.70 44.29 17.31
CA LEU A 378 15.56 44.42 18.23
C LEU A 378 15.19 45.89 18.47
N LYS A 379 16.21 46.76 18.64
CA LYS A 379 16.02 48.21 18.84
C LYS A 379 15.37 48.90 17.64
N SER A 380 15.63 48.42 16.42
CA SER A 380 14.96 48.97 15.22
C SER A 380 13.46 48.63 15.18
N LYS A 381 13.02 47.57 15.86
CA LYS A 381 11.63 47.15 16.02
C LYS A 381 11.11 47.61 17.38
N GLY A 382 10.88 48.90 17.59
CA GLY A 382 10.56 49.48 18.90
C GLY A 382 9.51 48.72 19.76
N THR A 383 8.54 48.02 19.18
CA THR A 383 7.52 47.23 19.90
C THR A 383 7.75 45.71 19.86
N TRP A 384 8.97 45.25 19.59
CA TRP A 384 9.29 43.83 19.34
C TRP A 384 8.89 42.94 20.51
N PHE A 385 9.17 43.33 21.75
CA PHE A 385 8.93 42.48 22.92
C PHE A 385 7.43 42.23 23.14
N LEU A 386 6.61 43.28 23.00
CA LEU A 386 5.16 43.17 23.07
C LEU A 386 4.58 42.37 21.89
N THR A 387 5.28 42.35 20.75
CA THR A 387 4.90 41.52 19.59
C THR A 387 5.28 40.06 19.80
N ALA A 388 6.43 39.80 20.44
CA ALA A 388 6.97 38.48 20.72
C ALA A 388 6.23 37.75 21.85
N ILE A 389 5.57 38.45 22.77
CA ILE A 389 4.72 37.83 23.78
C ILE A 389 3.41 37.35 23.14
N PRO A 390 3.02 36.07 23.28
CA PRO A 390 1.74 35.57 22.79
C PRO A 390 0.55 36.36 23.35
N ALA A 391 -0.52 36.52 22.55
CA ALA A 391 -1.67 37.36 22.89
C ALA A 391 -2.25 37.07 24.29
N ALA A 392 -2.34 35.80 24.69
CA ALA A 392 -2.84 35.36 26.00
C ALA A 392 -2.02 35.91 27.20
N HIS A 393 -0.75 36.27 26.99
CA HIS A 393 0.15 36.76 28.03
C HIS A 393 0.40 38.28 27.97
N LYS A 394 -0.06 38.98 26.92
CA LYS A 394 0.15 40.42 26.77
C LYS A 394 -0.50 41.23 27.88
N ASP A 395 -1.70 40.86 28.31
CA ASP A 395 -2.40 41.58 29.38
C ASP A 395 -1.72 41.40 30.74
N ARG A 396 -1.11 40.23 30.97
CA ARG A 396 -0.29 39.98 32.15
C ARG A 396 0.97 40.86 32.14
N PHE A 397 1.68 40.91 31.01
CA PHE A 397 2.81 41.81 30.84
C PHE A 397 2.40 43.29 31.03
N ARG A 398 1.29 43.72 30.44
CA ARG A 398 0.77 45.09 30.63
C ARG A 398 0.46 45.35 32.10
N LYS A 399 -0.19 44.44 32.82
CA LYS A 399 -0.48 44.59 34.25
C LYS A 399 0.81 44.68 35.08
N MET A 400 1.84 43.91 34.75
CA MET A 400 3.16 43.99 35.37
C MET A 400 3.77 45.38 35.16
N ILE A 401 3.82 45.85 33.91
CA ILE A 401 4.31 47.20 33.58
C ILE A 401 3.45 48.26 34.27
N HIS A 402 2.12 48.16 34.31
CA HIS A 402 1.27 49.21 34.89
C HIS A 402 1.35 49.26 36.42
N SER A 403 1.38 48.10 37.09
CA SER A 403 1.49 48.01 38.54
C SER A 403 2.89 48.34 39.05
N GLY A 404 3.94 48.15 38.22
CA GLY A 404 5.32 48.22 38.69
C GLY A 404 5.67 47.08 39.66
N SER A 405 4.90 46.00 39.65
CA SER A 405 5.09 44.84 40.52
C SER A 405 5.13 43.54 39.73
N VAL A 406 5.92 42.59 40.23
CA VAL A 406 6.09 41.27 39.63
C VAL A 406 5.14 40.28 40.34
N PRO A 407 4.15 39.68 39.64
CA PRO A 407 3.24 38.70 40.23
C PRO A 407 3.97 37.38 40.58
N GLU A 408 3.39 36.54 41.44
CA GLU A 408 3.99 35.23 41.80
C GLU A 408 4.21 34.31 40.58
N ASP A 409 3.25 34.29 39.66
CA ASP A 409 3.46 33.73 38.34
C ASP A 409 4.10 34.85 37.50
N ASN A 410 5.42 34.80 37.28
CA ASN A 410 6.20 35.83 36.58
C ASN A 410 6.98 35.32 35.35
N ILE A 411 6.76 34.09 34.93
CA ILE A 411 7.33 33.55 33.68
C ILE A 411 6.53 34.03 32.48
N LEU A 412 7.22 34.57 31.48
CA LEU A 412 6.69 35.08 30.23
C LEU A 412 7.21 34.21 29.06
N PRO A 413 6.31 33.68 28.21
CA PRO A 413 6.71 33.12 26.93
C PRO A 413 7.03 34.25 25.94
N VAL A 414 8.17 34.13 25.26
CA VAL A 414 8.65 35.07 24.25
C VAL A 414 8.98 34.28 23.00
N THR A 415 8.27 34.56 21.91
CA THR A 415 8.46 33.93 20.61
C THR A 415 9.08 34.93 19.64
N ILE A 416 10.28 34.63 19.17
CA ILE A 416 10.96 35.43 18.15
C ILE A 416 11.36 34.51 17.02
N GLU A 417 10.95 34.88 15.80
CA GLU A 417 11.07 34.01 14.63
C GLU A 417 10.41 32.66 14.94
N ASP A 418 11.10 31.54 14.71
CA ASP A 418 10.57 30.19 14.96
C ASP A 418 10.95 29.65 16.36
N ASN A 419 11.57 30.47 17.21
CA ASN A 419 12.06 30.06 18.53
C ASN A 419 11.17 30.59 19.66
N SER A 420 10.80 29.70 20.59
CA SER A 420 10.03 30.05 21.79
C SER A 420 10.88 29.91 23.05
N PHE A 421 10.92 30.96 23.86
CA PHE A 421 11.68 31.06 25.09
C PHE A 421 10.76 31.29 26.28
N LEU A 422 11.19 30.85 27.46
CA LEU A 422 10.54 31.17 28.73
C LEU A 422 11.53 31.99 29.54
N VAL A 423 11.12 33.20 29.93
CA VAL A 423 11.94 34.10 30.76
C VAL A 423 11.16 34.48 32.01
N ARG A 424 11.83 34.56 33.15
CA ARG A 424 11.21 34.95 34.42
C ARG A 424 11.48 36.40 34.69
N ALA A 425 10.45 37.21 34.87
CA ALA A 425 10.61 38.58 35.35
C ALA A 425 10.93 38.57 36.84
N SER A 426 12.09 39.09 37.24
CA SER A 426 12.50 39.13 38.65
C SER A 426 12.15 40.46 39.32
N GLU A 427 12.28 41.58 38.60
CA GLU A 427 12.09 42.92 39.16
C GLU A 427 11.55 43.89 38.09
N ILE A 428 10.73 44.87 38.52
CA ILE A 428 10.30 46.00 37.69
C ILE A 428 10.62 47.30 38.43
N LYS A 429 11.37 48.19 37.78
CA LYS A 429 11.66 49.54 38.27
C LYS A 429 10.99 50.57 37.39
N LYS A 430 10.18 51.44 38.00
CA LYS A 430 9.58 52.58 37.31
C LYS A 430 10.30 53.86 37.64
N GLU A 431 10.76 54.54 36.61
CA GLU A 431 11.27 55.91 36.67
C GLU A 431 10.30 56.84 35.92
N LYS A 432 10.50 58.16 36.04
CA LYS A 432 9.61 59.14 35.40
C LYS A 432 9.52 58.99 33.88
N THR A 433 10.60 58.54 33.25
CA THR A 433 10.74 58.49 31.77
C THR A 433 10.89 57.08 31.21
N ARG A 434 11.14 56.07 32.07
CA ARG A 434 11.37 54.69 31.63
C ARG A 434 10.86 53.67 32.64
N THR A 435 10.51 52.49 32.13
CA THR A 435 10.25 51.29 32.93
C THR A 435 11.31 50.24 32.62
N SER A 436 12.01 49.75 33.63
CA SER A 436 13.03 48.72 33.51
C SER A 436 12.48 47.38 34.00
N LEU A 437 12.58 46.33 33.18
CA LEU A 437 12.16 44.97 33.49
C LEU A 437 13.38 44.07 33.55
N VAL A 438 13.67 43.49 34.71
CA VAL A 438 14.75 42.52 34.89
C VAL A 438 14.25 41.12 34.56
N LEU A 439 14.90 40.46 33.61
CA LEU A 439 14.64 39.10 33.16
C LEU A 439 15.77 38.18 33.62
N VAL A 440 15.40 36.97 34.04
CA VAL A 440 16.32 35.88 34.38
C VAL A 440 15.88 34.61 33.68
N ASP A 441 16.83 33.74 33.35
CA ASP A 441 16.50 32.42 32.82
C ASP A 441 15.91 31.55 33.94
N PRO A 442 14.66 31.06 33.81
CA PRO A 442 14.09 30.12 34.76
C PRO A 442 14.86 28.79 34.73
N SER A 443 14.95 28.12 35.87
CA SER A 443 15.48 26.75 35.95
C SER A 443 14.68 25.79 35.06
N LYS A 444 15.26 24.64 34.69
CA LYS A 444 14.55 23.65 33.86
C LYS A 444 13.28 23.15 34.55
N GLU A 445 13.35 22.99 35.87
CA GLU A 445 12.24 22.55 36.71
C GLU A 445 11.13 23.60 36.73
N GLU A 446 11.46 24.89 36.86
CA GLU A 446 10.49 25.99 36.76
C GLU A 446 9.85 26.06 35.37
N GLN A 447 10.64 25.87 34.30
CA GLN A 447 10.13 25.85 32.92
C GLN A 447 9.14 24.71 32.72
N ILE A 448 9.50 23.50 33.15
CA ILE A 448 8.64 22.31 33.06
C ILE A 448 7.35 22.53 33.86
N ALA A 449 7.46 22.98 35.12
CA ALA A 449 6.29 23.23 35.96
C ALA A 449 5.37 24.30 35.35
N TRP A 450 5.95 25.36 34.76
CA TRP A 450 5.17 26.39 34.09
C TRP A 450 4.46 25.85 32.84
N LEU A 451 5.14 25.06 32.00
CA LEU A 451 4.56 24.45 30.81
C LEU A 451 3.45 23.46 31.16
N GLN A 452 3.63 22.66 32.23
CA GLN A 452 2.57 21.76 32.72
C GLN A 452 1.34 22.55 33.18
N LYS A 453 1.56 23.60 34.00
CA LYS A 453 0.49 24.45 34.52
C LYS A 453 -0.26 25.21 33.42
N ASN A 454 0.45 25.68 32.40
CA ASN A 454 -0.10 26.49 31.30
C ASN A 454 -0.35 25.67 30.02
N SER A 455 -0.34 24.34 30.12
CA SER A 455 -0.52 23.48 28.96
C SER A 455 -1.86 23.74 28.28
N ARG A 456 -1.89 23.82 26.95
CA ARG A 456 -3.17 23.92 26.22
C ARG A 456 -3.90 22.57 26.19
N LEU A 457 -3.19 21.47 26.41
CA LEU A 457 -3.75 20.12 26.53
C LEU A 457 -4.18 19.82 27.96
N GLN A 458 -5.41 20.23 28.28
CA GLN A 458 -6.05 19.97 29.57
C GLN A 458 -6.97 18.75 29.55
N LYS A 459 -7.36 18.27 28.37
CA LYS A 459 -8.29 17.16 28.18
C LYS A 459 -7.68 16.08 27.28
N PRO A 460 -8.12 14.81 27.43
CA PRO A 460 -7.76 13.74 26.50
C PRO A 460 -8.18 14.10 25.07
N VAL A 461 -7.26 13.93 24.12
CA VAL A 461 -7.51 14.09 22.68
C VAL A 461 -7.89 12.74 22.09
N GLN A 462 -8.96 12.68 21.30
CA GLN A 462 -9.40 11.46 20.64
C GLN A 462 -8.90 11.38 19.18
N LEU A 463 -8.67 12.52 18.54
CA LEU A 463 -8.20 12.58 17.15
C LEU A 463 -7.17 13.69 16.95
N ILE A 464 -6.09 13.37 16.25
CA ILE A 464 -5.14 14.33 15.69
C ILE A 464 -5.31 14.33 14.18
N ILE A 465 -5.47 15.50 13.57
CA ILE A 465 -5.45 15.69 12.12
C ILE A 465 -4.19 16.49 11.81
N ALA A 466 -3.29 15.92 11.02
CA ALA A 466 -1.98 16.50 10.77
C ALA A 466 -1.64 16.56 9.28
N SER A 467 -1.00 17.64 8.88
CA SER A 467 -0.50 17.79 7.51
C SER A 467 0.61 16.79 7.20
N HIS A 468 0.63 16.27 5.97
CA HIS A 468 1.65 15.36 5.46
C HIS A 468 3.10 15.86 5.66
N ARG A 469 3.32 17.16 5.84
CA ARG A 469 4.65 17.74 6.16
C ARG A 469 5.28 17.16 7.44
N TYR A 470 4.47 16.58 8.32
CA TYR A 470 4.95 15.94 9.56
C TYR A 470 5.23 14.43 9.41
N PHE A 471 5.11 13.90 8.19
CA PHE A 471 5.21 12.46 7.87
C PHE A 471 6.44 12.15 7.00
N GLY A 472 7.54 12.88 7.21
CA GLY A 472 8.83 12.62 6.57
C GLY A 472 9.63 11.51 7.24
N GLU A 473 10.95 11.55 7.07
CA GLU A 473 11.86 10.59 7.71
C GLU A 473 11.71 10.56 9.24
N GLY A 474 11.73 9.35 9.81
CA GLY A 474 11.52 9.11 11.24
C GLY A 474 10.10 9.43 11.75
N ALA A 475 9.12 9.55 10.85
CA ALA A 475 7.74 9.84 11.24
C ALA A 475 7.12 8.72 12.10
N ALA A 476 7.38 7.45 11.79
CA ALA A 476 6.80 6.32 12.51
C ALA A 476 7.17 6.37 14.01
N GLU A 477 8.45 6.57 14.31
CA GLU A 477 8.99 6.69 15.67
C GLU A 477 8.45 7.94 16.37
N ARG A 478 8.37 9.06 15.64
CA ARG A 478 7.85 10.33 16.16
C ARG A 478 6.37 10.24 16.54
N TRP A 479 5.55 9.64 15.68
CA TRP A 479 4.12 9.46 15.94
C TRP A 479 3.85 8.37 16.98
N LYS A 480 4.71 7.35 17.05
CA LYS A 480 4.71 6.39 18.16
C LYS A 480 4.97 7.08 19.49
N PHE A 481 6.01 7.91 19.57
CA PHE A 481 6.30 8.71 20.76
C PHE A 481 5.12 9.59 21.16
N ILE A 482 4.52 10.33 20.21
CA ILE A 482 3.34 11.17 20.49
C ILE A 482 2.19 10.35 21.08
N LYS A 483 1.88 9.18 20.49
CA LYS A 483 0.84 8.27 21.00
C LYS A 483 1.15 7.80 22.43
N GLU A 484 2.40 7.43 22.70
CA GLU A 484 2.86 7.00 24.04
C GLU A 484 2.76 8.15 25.05
N SER A 485 3.13 9.38 24.69
CA SER A 485 2.98 10.56 25.56
C SER A 485 1.51 10.87 25.87
N PHE A 486 0.61 10.75 24.88
CA PHE A 486 -0.83 10.88 25.12
C PHE A 486 -1.35 9.77 26.04
N GLN A 487 -0.93 8.53 25.82
CA GLN A 487 -1.30 7.40 26.69
C GLN A 487 -0.81 7.61 28.12
N GLN A 488 0.41 8.10 28.31
CA GLN A 488 0.95 8.41 29.64
C GLN A 488 0.21 9.57 30.32
N LYS A 489 -0.08 10.64 29.58
CA LYS A 489 -0.71 11.84 30.14
C LYS A 489 -2.22 11.68 30.41
N PHE A 490 -2.92 10.94 29.56
CA PHE A 490 -4.39 10.87 29.57
C PHE A 490 -4.97 9.46 29.68
N SER A 491 -4.13 8.41 29.74
CA SER A 491 -4.57 7.00 29.69
C SER A 491 -5.35 6.64 28.41
N SER A 492 -5.24 7.45 27.35
CA SER A 492 -5.89 7.23 26.07
C SER A 492 -4.96 7.57 24.92
N THR A 493 -5.03 6.78 23.84
CA THR A 493 -4.27 7.02 22.62
C THR A 493 -5.16 7.64 21.53
N PRO A 494 -4.83 8.80 20.97
CA PRO A 494 -5.61 9.40 19.89
C PRO A 494 -5.44 8.63 18.58
N PHE A 495 -6.49 8.67 17.75
CA PHE A 495 -6.34 8.39 16.32
C PHE A 495 -5.56 9.52 15.64
N ILE A 496 -4.92 9.20 14.52
CA ILE A 496 -4.19 10.13 13.66
C ILE A 496 -4.79 10.03 12.26
N MET A 497 -5.21 11.16 11.71
CA MET A 497 -5.57 11.30 10.30
C MET A 497 -4.59 12.26 9.63
N MET A 498 -4.26 11.99 8.37
CA MET A 498 -3.35 12.83 7.60
C MET A 498 -4.09 13.62 6.53
N THR A 499 -3.71 14.88 6.33
CA THR A 499 -4.13 15.72 5.20
C THR A 499 -2.96 15.94 4.25
N ALA A 500 -3.15 15.71 2.95
CA ALA A 500 -2.05 15.67 1.99
C ALA A 500 -2.29 16.52 0.74
N LYS A 501 -1.23 17.17 0.25
CA LYS A 501 -1.22 17.86 -1.06
C LYS A 501 -0.47 17.08 -2.15
N LYS A 502 0.36 16.13 -1.73
CA LYS A 502 1.12 15.25 -2.62
C LYS A 502 0.48 13.88 -2.66
N ASP A 503 0.83 13.15 -3.71
CA ASP A 503 0.55 11.72 -3.83
C ASP A 503 1.62 10.90 -3.09
N PHE A 504 1.29 9.66 -2.78
CA PHE A 504 2.17 8.71 -2.11
C PHE A 504 2.31 7.46 -2.97
N THR A 505 3.45 6.80 -2.86
CA THR A 505 3.64 5.45 -3.40
C THR A 505 2.94 4.43 -2.51
N ASP A 506 2.57 3.26 -3.06
CA ASP A 506 2.01 2.15 -2.27
C ASP A 506 2.86 1.78 -1.04
N ALA A 507 4.18 1.85 -1.16
CA ALA A 507 5.10 1.56 -0.07
C ALA A 507 4.99 2.61 1.05
N GLU A 508 4.91 3.89 0.70
CA GLU A 508 4.67 4.98 1.65
C GLU A 508 3.29 4.83 2.30
N GLU A 509 2.22 4.57 1.53
CA GLU A 509 0.86 4.41 2.06
C GLU A 509 0.76 3.25 3.05
N ARG A 510 1.34 2.09 2.72
CA ARG A 510 1.41 0.94 3.63
C ARG A 510 2.15 1.27 4.91
N LEU A 511 3.29 1.97 4.83
CA LEU A 511 4.06 2.38 5.99
C LEU A 511 3.26 3.36 6.85
N ILE A 512 2.69 4.40 6.25
CA ILE A 512 1.90 5.43 6.92
C ILE A 512 0.68 4.82 7.61
N GLY A 513 0.00 3.89 6.94
CA GLY A 513 -1.17 3.22 7.49
C GLY A 513 -0.90 2.41 8.76
N THR A 514 0.36 2.05 9.06
CA THR A 514 0.69 1.37 10.33
C THR A 514 0.47 2.27 11.56
N TYR A 515 0.41 3.60 11.38
CA TYR A 515 0.19 4.54 12.48
C TYR A 515 -0.86 5.63 12.19
N VAL A 516 -1.37 5.74 10.95
CA VAL A 516 -2.42 6.67 10.52
C VAL A 516 -3.70 5.91 10.13
N GLN A 517 -4.87 6.43 10.54
CA GLN A 517 -6.17 5.83 10.24
C GLN A 517 -6.68 6.13 8.83
N ASP A 518 -6.36 7.29 8.26
CA ASP A 518 -6.71 7.64 6.88
C ASP A 518 -5.88 8.81 6.34
N ILE A 519 -5.80 8.92 5.01
CA ILE A 519 -5.18 10.01 4.27
C ILE A 519 -6.26 10.74 3.47
N TYR A 520 -6.39 12.05 3.70
CA TYR A 520 -7.32 12.92 2.98
C TYR A 520 -6.54 13.86 2.05
N PHE A 521 -6.71 13.68 0.74
CA PHE A 521 -6.10 14.55 -0.26
C PHE A 521 -6.81 15.91 -0.33
N LYS A 522 -6.02 16.98 -0.44
CA LYS A 522 -6.52 18.36 -0.51
C LYS A 522 -6.89 18.74 -1.96
N PRO A 523 -8.02 19.46 -2.18
CA PRO A 523 -8.96 19.92 -1.16
C PRO A 523 -9.76 18.76 -0.55
N VAL A 524 -9.88 18.75 0.79
CA VAL A 524 -10.53 17.64 1.51
C VAL A 524 -12.01 17.57 1.14
N ASP A 525 -12.48 16.41 0.69
CA ASP A 525 -13.91 16.15 0.52
C ASP A 525 -14.59 16.15 1.89
N ARG A 526 -15.26 17.25 2.19
CA ARG A 526 -15.88 17.54 3.48
C ARG A 526 -16.96 16.53 3.86
N VAL A 527 -17.76 16.08 2.90
CA VAL A 527 -18.87 15.14 3.13
C VAL A 527 -18.29 13.76 3.49
N TYR A 528 -17.33 13.29 2.70
CA TYR A 528 -16.61 12.05 2.99
C TYR A 528 -15.92 12.10 4.36
N PHE A 529 -15.26 13.22 4.66
CA PHE A 529 -14.59 13.43 5.94
C PHE A 529 -15.55 13.33 7.14
N ILE A 530 -16.72 13.97 7.12
CA ILE A 530 -17.67 13.87 8.24
C ILE A 530 -18.36 12.51 8.34
N GLN A 531 -18.59 11.82 7.21
CA GLN A 531 -19.09 10.45 7.23
C GLN A 531 -18.05 9.54 7.89
N LYS A 532 -16.76 9.69 7.58
CA LYS A 532 -15.67 8.99 8.26
C LYS A 532 -15.60 9.33 9.75
N MET A 533 -15.70 10.60 10.12
CA MET A 533 -15.77 11.01 11.53
C MET A 533 -16.91 10.30 12.28
N LYS A 534 -18.06 10.11 11.64
CA LYS A 534 -19.19 9.37 12.21
C LYS A 534 -18.96 7.87 12.34
N CYS A 535 -18.17 7.25 11.46
CA CYS A 535 -17.72 5.87 11.65
C CYS A 535 -16.79 5.75 12.86
N PHE A 536 -15.83 6.65 13.00
CA PHE A 536 -14.84 6.61 14.10
C PHE A 536 -15.41 7.05 15.45
N PHE A 537 -16.42 7.94 15.45
CA PHE A 537 -17.01 8.52 16.64
C PHE A 537 -18.55 8.53 16.53
N PRO A 538 -19.19 7.36 16.71
CA PRO A 538 -20.61 7.23 16.42
C PRO A 538 -21.53 8.01 17.37
N LEU A 539 -21.04 8.37 18.56
CA LEU A 539 -21.76 9.19 19.54
C LEU A 539 -21.65 10.70 19.28
N LEU A 540 -20.97 11.14 18.23
CA LEU A 540 -20.98 12.55 17.82
C LEU A 540 -22.41 13.00 17.52
N LYS A 541 -22.84 14.12 18.09
CA LYS A 541 -24.16 14.73 17.87
C LYS A 541 -24.06 15.73 16.73
N GLU A 542 -24.92 15.56 15.73
CA GLU A 542 -24.94 16.41 14.54
C GLU A 542 -25.58 17.76 14.83
N LYS A 543 -25.06 18.82 14.20
CA LYS A 543 -25.72 20.11 14.07
C LYS A 543 -26.41 20.14 12.70
N GLY A 544 -27.73 20.01 12.68
CA GLY A 544 -28.53 20.13 11.45
C GLY A 544 -28.93 18.79 10.85
N GLU A 545 -28.66 18.62 9.55
CA GLU A 545 -29.05 17.41 8.82
C GLU A 545 -28.32 16.17 9.35
N LYS A 546 -29.05 15.06 9.38
CA LYS A 546 -28.50 13.77 9.82
C LYS A 546 -27.42 13.32 8.84
N ILE A 547 -26.26 12.92 9.35
CA ILE A 547 -25.17 12.41 8.52
C ILE A 547 -25.48 10.94 8.24
N GLU A 548 -25.93 10.66 7.03
CA GLU A 548 -26.24 9.31 6.58
C GLU A 548 -25.08 8.70 5.79
N ILE A 549 -24.74 7.47 6.14
CA ILE A 549 -23.76 6.65 5.42
C ILE A 549 -24.56 5.57 4.71
N ARG A 550 -24.94 5.85 3.47
CA ARG A 550 -25.73 4.92 2.65
C ARG A 550 -24.82 3.82 2.11
N GLY A 551 -25.10 2.59 2.51
CA GLY A 551 -24.57 1.39 1.86
C GLY A 551 -25.52 0.87 0.79
N ILE A 552 -24.99 0.17 -0.19
CA ILE A 552 -25.74 -0.59 -1.19
C ILE A 552 -25.25 -2.03 -1.24
N HIS A 553 -26.14 -2.97 -1.49
CA HIS A 553 -25.76 -4.34 -1.84
C HIS A 553 -25.21 -4.36 -3.26
N ILE A 554 -24.13 -5.11 -3.43
CA ILE A 554 -23.50 -5.37 -4.73
C ILE A 554 -23.07 -6.84 -4.76
N GLU A 555 -23.09 -7.45 -5.93
CA GLU A 555 -22.57 -8.79 -6.16
C GLU A 555 -21.46 -8.67 -7.21
N GLU A 556 -20.33 -8.10 -6.80
CA GLU A 556 -19.14 -7.93 -7.66
C GLU A 556 -18.00 -8.80 -7.12
N ILE A 557 -17.26 -9.44 -8.03
CA ILE A 557 -15.98 -10.06 -7.67
C ILE A 557 -14.90 -8.99 -7.80
N ILE A 558 -14.21 -8.72 -6.70
CA ILE A 558 -13.03 -7.85 -6.66
C ILE A 558 -11.80 -8.71 -6.31
N LYS A 559 -10.60 -8.17 -6.52
CA LYS A 559 -9.36 -8.91 -6.30
C LYS A 559 -8.60 -8.35 -5.10
N ALA A 560 -8.49 -9.13 -4.05
CA ALA A 560 -7.63 -8.83 -2.91
C ALA A 560 -6.17 -9.10 -3.25
N VAL A 561 -5.29 -8.19 -2.86
CA VAL A 561 -3.85 -8.29 -3.12
C VAL A 561 -3.13 -8.95 -1.96
N ASN A 562 -2.28 -9.93 -2.29
CA ASN A 562 -1.29 -10.47 -1.38
C ASN A 562 0.12 -10.20 -1.94
N PRO A 563 0.91 -9.29 -1.34
CA PRO A 563 2.28 -9.07 -1.77
C PRO A 563 3.13 -10.32 -1.55
N VAL A 564 3.91 -10.70 -2.55
CA VAL A 564 4.82 -11.87 -2.48
C VAL A 564 6.20 -11.50 -2.99
N ASN A 565 7.22 -11.99 -2.30
CA ASN A 565 8.61 -11.80 -2.70
C ASN A 565 8.94 -12.71 -3.89
N VAL A 566 9.46 -12.12 -4.94
CA VAL A 566 10.05 -12.84 -6.07
C VAL A 566 11.52 -13.09 -5.75
N ALA A 567 12.01 -14.30 -5.98
CA ALA A 567 13.42 -14.62 -5.89
C ALA A 567 14.11 -14.40 -7.25
N GLU A 568 13.42 -14.79 -8.31
CA GLU A 568 13.92 -14.83 -9.68
C GLU A 568 12.78 -14.58 -10.67
N ILE A 569 13.09 -13.92 -11.79
CA ILE A 569 12.13 -13.64 -12.85
C ILE A 569 12.79 -13.68 -14.22
N SER A 570 12.02 -14.12 -15.21
CA SER A 570 12.36 -14.17 -16.62
C SER A 570 11.11 -13.77 -17.43
N GLU A 571 11.25 -13.68 -18.75
CA GLU A 571 10.10 -13.42 -19.63
C GLU A 571 9.07 -14.56 -19.66
N ALA A 572 9.47 -15.79 -19.33
CA ALA A 572 8.60 -16.97 -19.37
C ALA A 572 7.97 -17.33 -18.01
N GLY A 573 8.46 -16.76 -16.90
CA GLY A 573 8.00 -17.11 -15.57
C GLY A 573 8.82 -16.49 -14.45
N PHE A 574 8.46 -16.83 -13.21
CA PHE A 574 9.09 -16.31 -12.01
C PHE A 574 9.09 -17.35 -10.87
N ILE A 575 10.00 -17.18 -9.92
CA ILE A 575 10.09 -17.97 -8.70
C ILE A 575 9.67 -17.09 -7.55
N MET A 576 8.60 -17.46 -6.85
CA MET A 576 8.19 -16.73 -5.64
C MET A 576 8.48 -17.53 -4.37
N LYS A 577 8.86 -16.80 -3.32
CA LYS A 577 9.01 -17.35 -1.98
C LYS A 577 7.68 -17.29 -1.27
N TYR A 578 7.21 -18.43 -0.76
CA TYR A 578 5.92 -18.52 -0.09
C TYR A 578 5.98 -19.39 1.17
N TYR A 579 5.16 -19.07 2.18
CA TYR A 579 5.15 -19.75 3.47
C TYR A 579 4.53 -21.17 3.43
N ARG A 580 3.97 -21.58 2.29
CA ARG A 580 3.38 -22.91 2.09
C ARG A 580 3.54 -23.37 0.66
N GLN A 581 3.48 -24.68 0.45
CA GLN A 581 3.43 -25.25 -0.89
C GLN A 581 2.17 -24.82 -1.62
N ILE A 582 2.31 -24.49 -2.89
CA ILE A 582 1.20 -24.27 -3.81
C ILE A 582 1.02 -25.51 -4.67
N ALA A 583 -0.24 -25.91 -4.88
CA ALA A 583 -0.53 -27.08 -5.69
C ALA A 583 -0.03 -26.86 -7.13
N ILE A 584 0.72 -27.85 -7.63
CA ILE A 584 1.16 -27.91 -9.02
C ILE A 584 -0.06 -27.84 -9.95
N GLY A 585 0.09 -27.06 -11.02
CA GLY A 585 -0.96 -26.75 -11.99
C GLY A 585 -2.00 -25.74 -11.51
N SER A 586 -1.95 -25.29 -10.26
CA SER A 586 -2.85 -24.22 -9.83
C SER A 586 -2.44 -22.87 -10.40
N PHE A 587 -3.43 -22.08 -10.75
CA PHE A 587 -3.26 -20.78 -11.37
C PHE A 587 -3.28 -19.66 -10.33
N ARG A 588 -2.53 -18.61 -10.61
CA ARG A 588 -2.56 -17.35 -9.88
C ARG A 588 -2.55 -16.23 -10.89
N GLU A 589 -3.38 -15.25 -10.64
CA GLU A 589 -3.24 -13.96 -11.26
C GLU A 589 -2.25 -13.12 -10.46
N ILE A 590 -1.41 -12.37 -11.17
CA ILE A 590 -0.42 -11.50 -10.57
C ILE A 590 -0.40 -10.15 -11.27
N VAL A 591 0.06 -9.14 -10.55
CA VAL A 591 0.41 -7.83 -11.11
C VAL A 591 1.88 -7.58 -10.83
N LEU A 592 2.62 -7.28 -11.89
CA LEU A 592 3.97 -6.77 -11.80
C LEU A 592 3.87 -5.27 -11.47
N TRP A 593 4.06 -4.92 -10.20
CA TRP A 593 3.82 -3.57 -9.71
C TRP A 593 4.68 -2.54 -10.44
N GLN A 594 4.06 -1.44 -10.86
CA GLN A 594 4.71 -0.27 -11.45
C GLN A 594 4.17 0.98 -10.75
N PRO A 595 4.96 2.08 -10.68
CA PRO A 595 4.49 3.34 -10.08
C PRO A 595 3.19 3.88 -10.70
N TYR A 596 2.94 3.58 -11.98
CA TYR A 596 1.71 3.94 -12.69
C TYR A 596 0.83 2.72 -12.92
N GLU A 597 -0.18 2.56 -12.08
CA GLU A 597 -0.94 1.32 -11.99
C GLU A 597 -1.98 1.13 -13.10
N ILE A 598 -2.47 2.21 -13.71
CA ILE A 598 -3.60 2.19 -14.66
C ILE A 598 -3.34 1.29 -15.87
N GLY A 599 -2.07 1.24 -16.31
CA GLY A 599 -1.63 0.44 -17.45
C GLY A 599 -0.98 -0.89 -17.06
N ALA A 600 -0.89 -1.23 -15.77
CA ALA A 600 -0.33 -2.49 -15.36
C ALA A 600 -1.32 -3.62 -15.73
N PRO A 601 -0.93 -4.61 -16.55
CA PRO A 601 -1.81 -5.74 -16.83
C PRO A 601 -1.90 -6.70 -15.65
N GLU A 602 -2.92 -7.56 -15.69
CA GLU A 602 -3.03 -8.76 -14.86
C GLU A 602 -2.48 -9.94 -15.65
N PHE A 603 -1.50 -10.64 -15.10
CA PHE A 603 -0.89 -11.81 -15.74
C PHE A 603 -1.42 -13.08 -15.08
N LEU A 604 -1.84 -14.04 -15.89
CA LEU A 604 -2.14 -15.38 -15.42
C LEU A 604 -0.84 -16.21 -15.39
N ALA A 605 -0.62 -16.98 -14.33
CA ALA A 605 0.53 -17.85 -14.21
C ALA A 605 0.15 -19.18 -13.55
N THR A 606 0.74 -20.27 -14.02
CA THR A 606 0.52 -21.62 -13.47
C THR A 606 1.73 -22.06 -12.64
N CYS A 607 1.49 -22.64 -11.47
CA CYS A 607 2.54 -23.21 -10.64
C CYS A 607 3.07 -24.49 -11.32
N ASN A 608 4.30 -24.44 -11.83
CA ASN A 608 4.91 -25.57 -12.52
C ASN A 608 5.49 -26.60 -11.56
N PHE A 609 6.25 -26.16 -10.56
CA PHE A 609 6.78 -27.04 -9.52
C PHE A 609 7.07 -26.27 -8.24
N VAL A 610 7.30 -27.01 -7.15
CA VAL A 610 7.57 -26.45 -5.83
C VAL A 610 8.73 -27.21 -5.18
N GLU A 611 9.63 -26.49 -4.55
CA GLU A 611 10.72 -27.05 -3.75
C GLU A 611 10.85 -26.30 -2.41
N GLU A 612 11.38 -26.99 -1.40
CA GLU A 612 11.68 -26.34 -0.13
C GLU A 612 12.89 -25.41 -0.28
N ASN A 613 12.78 -24.21 0.25
CA ASN A 613 13.86 -23.23 0.16
C ASN A 613 15.01 -23.62 1.10
N SER A 614 16.18 -23.91 0.52
CA SER A 614 17.38 -24.31 1.27
C SER A 614 17.89 -23.23 2.22
N GLY A 615 17.57 -21.95 1.99
CA GLY A 615 18.02 -20.83 2.80
C GLY A 615 17.12 -20.50 4.00
N GLU A 616 15.87 -20.92 4.01
CA GLU A 616 14.89 -20.50 5.04
C GLU A 616 13.86 -21.60 5.31
N LYS A 617 14.02 -22.28 6.45
CA LYS A 617 13.19 -23.42 6.85
C LYS A 617 11.71 -23.02 6.93
N GLY A 618 10.85 -23.85 6.33
CA GLY A 618 9.40 -23.60 6.31
C GLY A 618 8.94 -22.63 5.22
N THR A 619 9.83 -22.22 4.31
CA THR A 619 9.46 -21.50 3.09
C THR A 619 9.70 -22.35 1.86
N PHE A 620 8.95 -22.07 0.80
CA PHE A 620 8.97 -22.81 -0.45
C PHE A 620 9.24 -21.87 -1.62
N ASN A 621 10.09 -22.32 -2.54
CA ASN A 621 10.22 -21.70 -3.85
C ASN A 621 9.15 -22.30 -4.75
N CYS A 622 8.13 -21.50 -5.07
CA CYS A 622 7.08 -21.88 -6.00
C CYS A 622 7.43 -21.31 -7.38
N HIS A 623 7.65 -22.21 -8.34
CA HIS A 623 8.06 -21.85 -9.69
C HIS A 623 6.82 -21.69 -10.55
N PHE A 624 6.61 -20.49 -11.07
CA PHE A 624 5.47 -20.12 -11.89
C PHE A 624 5.90 -19.89 -13.33
N VAL A 625 5.09 -20.38 -14.26
CA VAL A 625 5.21 -20.11 -15.68
C VAL A 625 4.05 -19.22 -16.08
N PHE A 626 4.33 -18.12 -16.78
CA PHE A 626 3.27 -17.27 -17.27
C PHE A 626 2.43 -18.02 -18.32
N PHE A 627 1.11 -17.86 -18.23
CA PHE A 627 0.14 -18.64 -18.99
C PHE A 627 -0.58 -17.77 -20.02
N GLY A 628 -0.53 -18.14 -21.30
CA GLY A 628 -1.23 -17.40 -22.35
C GLY A 628 -0.72 -15.98 -22.52
N ILE A 629 0.60 -15.77 -22.55
CA ILE A 629 1.16 -14.42 -22.67
C ILE A 629 1.27 -14.02 -24.14
N ALA A 630 0.50 -13.00 -24.53
CA ALA A 630 0.62 -12.33 -25.82
C ALA A 630 1.79 -11.33 -25.86
N ASP A 631 2.17 -10.87 -27.06
CA ASP A 631 3.31 -9.97 -27.28
C ASP A 631 3.22 -8.66 -26.47
N HIS A 632 2.01 -8.11 -26.34
CA HIS A 632 1.83 -6.89 -25.55
C HIS A 632 2.14 -7.10 -24.06
N TYR A 633 1.76 -8.24 -23.48
CA TYR A 633 2.13 -8.61 -22.10
C TYR A 633 3.64 -8.83 -21.95
N LEU A 634 4.30 -9.48 -22.93
CA LEU A 634 5.76 -9.65 -22.92
C LEU A 634 6.49 -8.31 -22.88
N LYS A 635 6.01 -7.29 -23.61
CA LYS A 635 6.58 -5.94 -23.55
C LYS A 635 6.49 -5.35 -22.13
N HIS A 636 5.38 -5.55 -21.43
CA HIS A 636 5.25 -5.12 -20.04
C HIS A 636 6.23 -5.85 -19.11
N ILE A 637 6.38 -7.17 -19.25
CA ILE A 637 7.34 -7.96 -18.45
C ILE A 637 8.77 -7.46 -18.71
N ARG A 638 9.16 -7.25 -19.97
CA ARG A 638 10.48 -6.75 -20.37
C ARG A 638 10.79 -5.37 -19.78
N VAL A 639 9.85 -4.44 -19.87
CA VAL A 639 9.98 -3.09 -19.28
C VAL A 639 10.13 -3.19 -17.77
N TRP A 640 9.31 -4.00 -17.11
CA TRP A 640 9.36 -4.20 -15.67
C TRP A 640 10.71 -4.78 -15.20
N ILE A 641 11.21 -5.83 -15.87
CA ILE A 641 12.50 -6.46 -15.55
C ILE A 641 13.63 -5.42 -15.65
N ARG A 642 13.65 -4.65 -16.74
CA ARG A 642 14.64 -3.59 -16.97
C ARG A 642 14.58 -2.52 -15.89
N ASP A 643 13.40 -2.00 -15.59
CA ASP A 643 13.25 -0.88 -14.65
C ASP A 643 13.62 -1.31 -13.23
N ASN A 644 13.21 -2.51 -12.83
CA ASN A 644 13.59 -3.10 -11.55
C ASN A 644 15.10 -3.39 -11.44
N TYR A 645 15.74 -3.81 -12.53
CA TYR A 645 17.19 -3.92 -12.59
C TYR A 645 17.88 -2.58 -12.31
N ILE A 646 17.41 -1.50 -12.97
CA ILE A 646 17.94 -0.14 -12.78
C ILE A 646 17.78 0.29 -11.32
N SER A 647 16.57 0.20 -10.75
CA SER A 647 16.31 0.58 -9.36
C SER A 647 17.16 -0.21 -8.36
N SER A 648 17.39 -1.50 -8.60
CA SER A 648 18.23 -2.34 -7.74
C SER A 648 19.71 -1.92 -7.76
N LYS A 649 20.19 -1.34 -8.88
CA LYS A 649 21.56 -0.85 -9.02
C LYS A 649 21.74 0.53 -8.43
N GLU A 650 20.77 1.42 -8.60
CA GLU A 650 20.79 2.75 -8.00
C GLU A 650 20.77 2.69 -6.47
N GLY A 651 19.95 1.82 -5.89
CA GLY A 651 19.90 1.61 -4.44
C GLY A 651 21.14 0.96 -3.81
N GLN A 652 22.06 0.41 -4.61
CA GLN A 652 23.36 -0.12 -4.14
C GLN A 652 24.50 0.89 -4.29
N GLY A 653 24.29 1.97 -5.05
CA GLY A 653 25.32 2.95 -5.41
C GLY A 653 25.25 4.27 -4.64
N GLY A 654 24.22 4.48 -3.82
CA GLY A 654 24.08 5.60 -2.88
C GLY A 654 24.11 5.11 -1.45
#